data_AF-A0A2G4G1F3-F1
#
_entry.id   AF-A0A2G4G1F3-F1
#
_cell.length_a   1.000
_cell.length_b   1.000
_cell.length_c   1.000
_cell.angle_alpha   90.00
_cell.angle_beta   90.00
_cell.angle_gamma   90.00
#
_symmetry.space_group_name_H-M   'P 1'
#
loop_
_entity.id
_entity.type
_entity.pdbx_description
1 polymer ?
#
loop_
_entity_poly.entity_id
_entity_poly.type
_entity_poly.pdbx_seq_one_letter_code
_entity_poly.pdbx_strand_id
1 'polypeptide(L)'
;MITWFNRWPETQARLARWALLIAWLGLIVLLLKPELGPGYRSSVCLESTICRPGIANDIFWNIGLPLVILAVLVSHELWRRICPLSFVSQLFRALGWQRTVLNRAGKPQVAAISESSWLARHHIQLQWSLLIAGLSLRLLIVNSNGPILALLFAASLLAALISGWAYGGKTFCQYLCPFAPAQQVLSGPRSLLSSQAHLGGGSKTTQSMCRTVGTQGQEISTCVACSKPCFDIDAERTYWQSLSGQRGMAWAWYSYPGLILAFFLLIRSYAPAEGSGIDYLKSNLFTYDGRLAAMAWQSLLPAGWPQLPRLLAVPALLSAGGVVSERLFHQIEQLQRHKLNSATSPELAKERAIHRTRLLTTFTAINTYFFFKGNLLDSGTTLLSLELNLVIVAISSVWLYRNWDRDRGLYERESTSTSLRRRLAKLGPDLQPLLAGRQLDDLSPGEVFVLANALPVQETSQRRSIYLDVLRDLISQGRLDRTASLKALIDLRTSLGLDDADHQSALEILTSEDTRITSLSANDLAGLNLCRNAAAQEIEDLLLLSGSTVLHLDRLDAHGRGRLNRILIESGLDDDSWAQLLSDFGPRSQFGERQLSQRLQLVNQAMAHRDSLAELSRRLPLAAPLVLSLDRQIARFLPDLVALIRSGLTAPGEQRPDEACLALLRSLSPNVLAFLAAEDDTTTAINTWLDGAIVSPLQLPSLPEAAEILEGLWLDTDPSVSLWALMVLRQLDAPRAERLTKAHRTGLPTSSMLTSFLQGEQLASREILTLIADQPLIQRFEPGALLELHRLC
;
A
#
# COMPACT_ATOMS: atom_id res chain seq x y z
N MET A 1 0.21 9.32 15.35
CA MET A 1 -0.28 7.96 15.73
C MET A 1 0.48 6.96 14.89
N ILE A 2 1.19 6.01 15.50
CA ILE A 2 2.28 5.27 14.84
C ILE A 2 1.72 4.21 13.87
N THR A 3 1.83 4.45 12.57
CA THR A 3 1.38 3.54 11.50
C THR A 3 2.47 2.52 11.15
N TRP A 4 2.75 1.59 12.06
CA TRP A 4 3.81 0.58 11.87
C TRP A 4 3.53 -0.37 10.68
N PHE A 5 2.28 -0.81 10.50
CA PHE A 5 1.99 -1.95 9.64
C PHE A 5 1.73 -1.61 8.17
N ASN A 6 1.14 -0.45 7.84
CA ASN A 6 1.06 -0.03 6.42
C ASN A 6 2.45 0.29 5.83
N ARG A 7 3.39 0.76 6.66
CA ARG A 7 4.77 1.09 6.26
C ARG A 7 5.73 -0.10 6.31
N TRP A 8 5.27 -1.26 6.77
CA TRP A 8 6.11 -2.46 6.80
C TRP A 8 6.49 -2.86 5.37
N PRO A 9 7.79 -2.99 5.00
CA PRO A 9 8.18 -3.22 3.63
C PRO A 9 7.62 -4.53 3.05
N GLU A 10 7.14 -4.47 1.82
CA GLU A 10 6.59 -5.64 1.13
C GLU A 10 7.60 -6.79 0.95
N THR A 11 8.90 -6.51 0.88
CA THR A 11 9.96 -7.53 0.87
C THR A 11 10.00 -8.35 2.15
N GLN A 12 9.89 -7.70 3.32
CA GLN A 12 9.82 -8.37 4.61
C GLN A 12 8.50 -9.12 4.78
N ALA A 13 7.39 -8.55 4.32
CA ALA A 13 6.09 -9.22 4.33
C ALA A 13 6.11 -10.50 3.46
N ARG A 14 6.79 -10.50 2.31
CA ARG A 14 6.99 -11.70 1.48
C ARG A 14 7.77 -12.79 2.21
N LEU A 15 8.84 -12.43 2.93
CA LEU A 15 9.59 -13.38 3.75
C LEU A 15 8.69 -13.99 4.83
N ALA A 16 7.90 -13.18 5.53
CA ALA A 16 6.94 -13.65 6.52
C ALA A 16 5.89 -14.59 5.93
N ARG A 17 5.36 -14.31 4.73
CA ARG A 17 4.43 -15.20 4.02
C ARG A 17 5.05 -16.55 3.70
N TRP A 18 6.28 -16.56 3.19
CA TRP A 18 6.99 -17.81 2.91
C TRP A 18 7.25 -18.60 4.18
N ALA A 19 7.72 -17.95 5.25
CA ALA A 19 7.92 -18.59 6.55
C ALA A 19 6.62 -19.22 7.09
N LEU A 20 5.50 -18.49 7.04
CA LEU A 20 4.20 -19.00 7.47
C LEU A 20 3.66 -20.11 6.56
N LEU A 21 3.88 -20.02 5.25
CA LEU A 21 3.49 -21.08 4.31
C LEU A 21 4.30 -22.35 4.56
N ILE A 22 5.61 -22.25 4.75
CA ILE A 22 6.48 -23.38 5.09
C ILE A 22 6.07 -23.97 6.43
N ALA A 23 5.81 -23.15 7.44
CA ALA A 23 5.31 -23.59 8.74
C ALA A 23 3.97 -24.33 8.61
N TRP A 24 3.08 -23.85 7.73
CA TRP A 24 1.78 -24.50 7.49
C TRP A 24 1.94 -25.85 6.76
N LEU A 25 2.81 -25.93 5.75
CA LEU A 25 3.13 -27.19 5.09
C LEU A 25 3.80 -28.19 6.05
N GLY A 26 4.71 -27.72 6.90
CA GLY A 26 5.31 -28.51 7.98
C GLY A 26 4.26 -29.02 8.98
N LEU A 27 3.28 -28.19 9.34
CA LEU A 27 2.15 -28.59 10.18
C LEU A 27 1.30 -29.67 9.51
N ILE A 28 1.03 -29.58 8.19
CA ILE A 28 0.32 -30.63 7.43
C ILE A 28 1.09 -31.95 7.48
N VAL A 29 2.41 -31.92 7.29
CA VAL A 29 3.26 -33.11 7.37
C VAL A 29 3.18 -33.71 8.78
N LEU A 30 3.27 -32.88 9.82
CA LEU A 30 3.19 -33.32 11.21
C LEU A 30 1.82 -33.91 11.59
N LEU A 31 0.74 -33.39 11.00
CA LEU A 31 -0.62 -33.92 11.17
C LEU A 31 -0.81 -35.30 10.51
N LEU A 32 -0.10 -35.56 9.40
CA LEU A 32 -0.13 -36.84 8.68
C LEU A 32 0.86 -37.87 9.27
N LYS A 33 1.96 -37.39 9.84
CA LYS A 33 3.06 -38.18 10.41
C LYS A 33 3.37 -37.69 11.84
N PRO A 34 2.51 -38.01 12.81
CA PRO A 34 2.67 -37.54 14.19
C PRO A 34 3.96 -38.05 14.87
N GLU A 35 4.54 -39.15 14.37
CA GLU A 35 5.83 -39.70 14.81
C GLU A 35 7.00 -38.71 14.71
N LEU A 36 6.92 -37.73 13.80
CA LEU A 36 8.01 -36.78 13.53
C LEU A 36 8.07 -35.61 14.53
N GLY A 37 7.09 -35.51 15.44
CA GLY A 37 6.99 -34.41 16.39
C GLY A 37 7.82 -34.62 17.67
N PRO A 38 8.44 -33.57 18.23
CA PRO A 38 9.01 -33.65 19.57
C PRO A 38 7.90 -33.88 20.60
N GLY A 39 8.02 -34.94 21.41
CA GLY A 39 7.05 -35.26 22.46
C GLY A 39 5.80 -36.01 21.97
N TYR A 40 5.98 -37.19 21.36
CA TYR A 40 4.93 -38.11 20.88
C TYR A 40 3.78 -38.39 21.89
N ARG A 41 4.00 -38.15 23.20
CA ARG A 41 2.97 -38.09 24.23
C ARG A 41 3.12 -36.79 25.03
N SER A 42 2.16 -35.88 24.89
CA SER A 42 2.00 -34.72 25.78
C SER A 42 1.84 -35.20 27.23
N SER A 43 2.36 -34.44 28.21
CA SER A 43 2.21 -34.76 29.65
C SER A 43 0.75 -34.89 30.07
N VAL A 44 -0.15 -34.15 29.41
CA VAL A 44 -1.61 -34.22 29.60
C VAL A 44 -2.19 -35.61 29.23
N CYS A 45 -1.49 -36.37 28.40
CA CYS A 45 -1.93 -37.68 27.91
C CYS A 45 -1.34 -38.87 28.70
N LEU A 46 -0.50 -38.64 29.70
CA LEU A 46 0.11 -39.71 30.48
C LEU A 46 -0.90 -40.49 31.34
N GLU A 47 -1.99 -39.82 31.76
CA GLU A 47 -2.99 -40.38 32.67
C GLU A 47 -4.31 -40.79 31.99
N SER A 48 -4.52 -40.44 30.71
CA SER A 48 -5.81 -40.61 30.02
C SER A 48 -5.77 -41.67 28.92
N THR A 49 -6.64 -42.68 29.02
CA THR A 49 -6.81 -43.77 28.03
C THR A 49 -7.50 -43.33 26.74
N ILE A 50 -7.98 -42.08 26.70
CA ILE A 50 -8.80 -41.51 25.63
C ILE A 50 -7.94 -40.84 24.54
N CYS A 51 -6.66 -40.62 24.81
CA CYS A 51 -5.79 -39.76 24.00
C CYS A 51 -5.28 -40.42 22.71
N ARG A 52 -5.31 -39.66 21.62
CA ARG A 52 -4.58 -39.94 20.38
C ARG A 52 -3.22 -39.22 20.37
N PRO A 53 -2.18 -39.86 19.80
CA PRO A 53 -0.87 -39.22 19.66
C PRO A 53 -0.89 -38.09 18.62
N GLY A 54 -0.14 -37.01 18.87
CA GLY A 54 0.09 -35.93 17.91
C GLY A 54 -0.15 -34.52 18.48
N ILE A 55 0.94 -33.74 18.63
CA ILE A 55 0.91 -32.36 19.15
C ILE A 55 0.44 -31.32 18.12
N ALA A 56 0.35 -31.68 16.84
CA ALA A 56 0.03 -30.72 15.77
C ALA A 56 -1.37 -30.09 15.89
N ASN A 57 -2.37 -30.87 16.32
CA ASN A 57 -3.72 -30.35 16.58
C ASN A 57 -3.69 -29.29 17.69
N ASP A 58 -2.91 -29.57 18.74
CA ASP A 58 -2.71 -28.69 19.89
C ASP A 58 -2.06 -27.37 19.46
N ILE A 59 -0.94 -27.43 18.73
CA ILE A 59 -0.25 -26.25 18.19
C ILE A 59 -1.23 -25.38 17.39
N PHE A 60 -2.01 -25.98 16.49
CA PHE A 60 -2.93 -25.21 15.66
C PHE A 60 -4.06 -24.56 16.46
N TRP A 61 -4.79 -25.34 17.27
CA TRP A 61 -5.99 -24.86 17.95
C TRP A 61 -5.68 -23.96 19.15
N ASN A 62 -4.53 -24.16 19.79
CA ASN A 62 -4.20 -23.52 21.06
C ASN A 62 -3.17 -22.40 20.92
N ILE A 63 -2.33 -22.44 19.89
CA ILE A 63 -1.35 -21.38 19.62
C ILE A 63 -1.74 -20.65 18.32
N GLY A 64 -1.84 -21.37 17.20
CA GLY A 64 -2.07 -20.78 15.87
C GLY A 64 -3.33 -19.93 15.78
N LEU A 65 -4.50 -20.52 16.02
CA LEU A 65 -5.80 -19.84 15.88
C LEU A 65 -5.93 -18.61 16.80
N PRO A 66 -5.60 -18.66 18.11
CA PRO A 66 -5.62 -17.47 18.96
C PRO A 66 -4.66 -16.37 18.49
N LEU A 67 -3.45 -16.71 18.03
CA LEU A 67 -2.51 -15.72 17.48
C LEU A 67 -3.08 -15.01 16.25
N VAL A 68 -3.81 -15.74 15.38
CA VAL A 68 -4.52 -15.13 14.24
C VAL A 68 -5.58 -14.14 14.70
N ILE A 69 -6.38 -14.51 15.70
CA ILE A 69 -7.43 -13.63 16.25
C ILE A 69 -6.80 -12.39 16.89
N LEU A 70 -5.72 -12.54 17.65
CA LEU A 70 -4.97 -11.42 18.22
C LEU A 70 -4.38 -10.52 17.13
N ALA A 71 -3.80 -11.09 16.07
CA ALA A 71 -3.27 -10.33 14.94
C ALA A 71 -4.36 -9.47 14.28
N VAL A 72 -5.56 -10.01 14.06
CA VAL A 72 -6.70 -9.26 13.51
C VAL A 72 -7.18 -8.16 14.45
N LEU A 73 -7.28 -8.45 15.76
CA LEU A 73 -7.70 -7.50 16.78
C LEU A 73 -6.76 -6.28 16.84
N VAL A 74 -5.45 -6.55 16.81
CA VAL A 74 -4.41 -5.52 16.80
C VAL A 74 -4.46 -4.75 15.50
N SER A 75 -4.42 -5.46 14.37
CA SER A 75 -4.34 -4.88 13.04
C SER A 75 -4.79 -5.87 11.96
N HIS A 76 -5.97 -5.65 11.38
CA HIS A 76 -6.45 -6.46 10.26
C HIS A 76 -5.48 -6.38 9.05
N GLU A 77 -4.84 -5.23 8.83
CA GLU A 77 -3.89 -5.02 7.73
C GLU A 77 -2.65 -5.91 7.90
N LEU A 78 -2.15 -6.09 9.13
CA LEU A 78 -1.05 -7.00 9.41
C LEU A 78 -1.41 -8.43 9.00
N TRP A 79 -2.55 -8.94 9.47
CA TRP A 79 -2.98 -10.31 9.16
C TRP A 79 -3.18 -10.52 7.65
N ARG A 80 -3.88 -9.62 6.96
CA ARG A 80 -4.12 -9.73 5.51
C ARG A 80 -2.85 -9.65 4.67
N ARG A 81 -1.80 -9.00 5.19
CA ARG A 81 -0.48 -8.92 4.57
C ARG A 81 0.38 -10.14 4.78
N ILE A 82 0.20 -10.94 5.84
CA ILE A 82 0.99 -12.16 6.08
C ILE A 82 0.22 -13.46 5.83
N CYS A 83 -1.09 -13.36 5.62
CA CYS A 83 -1.96 -14.52 5.47
C CYS A 83 -1.49 -15.45 4.33
N PRO A 84 -1.18 -16.73 4.63
CA PRO A 84 -0.68 -17.66 3.62
C PRO A 84 -1.72 -18.00 2.53
N LEU A 85 -3.03 -18.00 2.85
CA LEU A 85 -4.08 -18.20 1.84
C LEU A 85 -4.14 -17.05 0.83
N SER A 86 -4.00 -15.81 1.33
CA SER A 86 -3.91 -14.61 0.48
C SER A 86 -2.69 -14.68 -0.45
N PHE A 87 -1.56 -15.18 0.07
CA PHE A 87 -0.34 -15.38 -0.72
C PHE A 87 -0.53 -16.43 -1.82
N VAL A 88 -1.03 -17.62 -1.47
CA VAL A 88 -1.26 -18.71 -2.44
C VAL A 88 -2.29 -18.31 -3.50
N SER A 89 -3.32 -17.56 -3.14
CA SER A 89 -4.31 -17.05 -4.12
C SER A 89 -3.71 -16.07 -5.14
N GLN A 90 -2.55 -15.48 -4.87
CA GLN A 90 -1.87 -14.58 -5.80
C GLN A 90 -0.75 -15.28 -6.60
N LEU A 91 -0.52 -16.57 -6.38
CA LEU A 91 0.59 -17.31 -7.00
C LEU A 91 0.48 -17.36 -8.53
N PHE A 92 -0.71 -17.66 -9.08
CA PHE A 92 -0.90 -17.71 -10.53
C PHE A 92 -0.72 -16.36 -11.22
N ARG A 93 -0.96 -15.27 -10.49
CA ARG A 93 -0.63 -13.92 -10.98
C ARG A 93 0.87 -13.75 -11.09
N ALA A 94 1.62 -14.11 -10.05
CA ALA A 94 3.08 -14.04 -10.09
C ALA A 94 3.69 -14.91 -11.21
N LEU A 95 3.02 -16.02 -11.57
CA LEU A 95 3.41 -16.90 -12.66
C LEU A 95 2.88 -16.47 -14.05
N GLY A 96 1.98 -15.48 -14.13
CA GLY A 96 1.35 -15.06 -15.39
C GLY A 96 0.36 -16.08 -16.00
N TRP A 97 -0.17 -16.99 -15.19
CA TRP A 97 -1.05 -18.11 -15.62
C TRP A 97 -2.51 -17.92 -15.17
N GLN A 98 -2.93 -16.68 -14.90
CA GLN A 98 -4.32 -16.43 -14.53
C GLN A 98 -5.27 -16.64 -15.70
N ARG A 99 -6.47 -17.10 -15.40
CA ARG A 99 -7.53 -17.23 -16.40
C ARG A 99 -7.90 -15.85 -16.94
N THR A 100 -7.82 -15.71 -18.24
CA THR A 100 -8.34 -14.55 -18.97
C THR A 100 -9.67 -14.90 -19.64
N VAL A 101 -10.53 -13.89 -19.77
CA VAL A 101 -11.81 -13.95 -20.47
C VAL A 101 -11.81 -12.87 -21.53
N LEU A 102 -12.41 -13.14 -22.69
CA LEU A 102 -12.53 -12.13 -23.73
C LEU A 102 -13.58 -11.08 -23.32
N ASN A 103 -13.22 -9.80 -23.40
CA ASN A 103 -14.15 -8.71 -23.21
C ASN A 103 -15.12 -8.60 -24.42
N ARG A 104 -16.08 -7.68 -24.37
CA ARG A 104 -17.02 -7.43 -25.49
C ARG A 104 -16.33 -7.04 -26.80
N ALA A 105 -15.10 -6.53 -26.73
CA ALA A 105 -14.26 -6.17 -27.87
C ALA A 105 -13.33 -7.30 -28.32
N GLY A 106 -13.45 -8.52 -27.78
CA GLY A 106 -12.65 -9.68 -28.16
C GLY A 106 -11.22 -9.72 -27.62
N LYS A 107 -10.86 -8.86 -26.65
CA LYS A 107 -9.52 -8.84 -26.01
C LYS A 107 -9.50 -9.58 -24.68
N PRO A 108 -8.39 -10.26 -24.34
CA PRO A 108 -8.26 -10.96 -23.06
C PRO A 108 -8.11 -9.98 -21.89
N GLN A 109 -8.95 -10.14 -20.87
CA GLN A 109 -8.88 -9.46 -19.59
C GLN A 109 -8.89 -10.49 -18.44
N VAL A 110 -8.29 -10.17 -17.30
CA VAL A 110 -8.38 -11.05 -16.13
C VAL A 110 -9.83 -11.23 -15.70
N ALA A 111 -10.22 -12.47 -15.41
CA ALA A 111 -11.57 -12.79 -14.96
C ALA A 111 -11.87 -12.13 -13.60
N ALA A 112 -12.96 -11.37 -13.52
CA ALA A 112 -13.49 -10.82 -12.28
C ALA A 112 -14.90 -11.37 -12.02
N ILE A 113 -15.30 -11.39 -10.75
CA ILE A 113 -16.68 -11.76 -10.37
C ILE A 113 -17.59 -10.56 -10.70
N SER A 114 -18.62 -10.79 -11.51
CA SER A 114 -19.62 -9.75 -11.77
C SER A 114 -20.48 -9.47 -10.53
N GLU A 115 -20.83 -8.21 -10.29
CA GLU A 115 -21.66 -7.80 -9.14
C GLU A 115 -23.08 -8.40 -9.20
N SER A 116 -23.58 -8.67 -10.41
CA SER A 116 -24.89 -9.32 -10.63
C SER A 116 -24.86 -10.83 -10.37
N SER A 117 -23.69 -11.44 -10.21
CA SER A 117 -23.58 -12.88 -9.96
C SER A 117 -24.25 -13.29 -8.65
N TRP A 118 -24.62 -14.57 -8.54
CA TRP A 118 -25.13 -15.13 -7.29
C TRP A 118 -24.07 -15.03 -6.18
N LEU A 119 -22.81 -15.33 -6.51
CA LEU A 119 -21.70 -15.30 -5.55
C LEU A 119 -21.49 -13.88 -4.99
N ALA A 120 -21.48 -12.84 -5.82
CA ALA A 120 -21.34 -11.47 -5.33
C ALA A 120 -22.48 -11.06 -4.38
N ARG A 121 -23.72 -11.52 -4.62
CA ARG A 121 -24.88 -11.16 -3.78
C ARG A 121 -25.00 -11.98 -2.49
N HIS A 122 -24.48 -13.20 -2.47
CA HIS A 122 -24.68 -14.17 -1.38
C HIS A 122 -23.39 -14.66 -0.72
N HIS A 123 -22.22 -14.08 -1.05
CA HIS A 123 -20.94 -14.52 -0.49
C HIS A 123 -20.88 -14.50 1.03
N ILE A 124 -21.43 -13.49 1.71
CA ILE A 124 -21.42 -13.46 3.19
C ILE A 124 -22.18 -14.65 3.77
N GLN A 125 -23.33 -15.01 3.18
CA GLN A 125 -24.13 -16.16 3.63
C GLN A 125 -23.39 -17.47 3.37
N LEU A 126 -22.73 -17.60 2.21
CA LEU A 126 -21.88 -18.74 1.88
C LEU A 126 -20.72 -18.87 2.88
N GLN A 127 -19.94 -17.81 3.07
CA GLN A 127 -18.79 -17.78 3.99
C GLN A 127 -19.21 -18.11 5.42
N TRP A 128 -20.33 -17.55 5.89
CA TRP A 128 -20.83 -17.82 7.23
C TRP A 128 -21.34 -19.26 7.38
N SER A 129 -22.00 -19.81 6.35
CA SER A 129 -22.43 -21.21 6.35
C SER A 129 -21.23 -22.16 6.34
N LEU A 130 -20.18 -21.85 5.58
CA LEU A 130 -18.91 -22.58 5.59
C LEU A 130 -18.21 -22.50 6.95
N LEU A 131 -18.29 -21.35 7.63
CA LEU A 131 -17.77 -21.21 8.99
C LEU A 131 -18.53 -22.10 9.98
N ILE A 132 -19.87 -22.08 9.97
CA ILE A 132 -20.70 -22.93 10.85
C ILE A 132 -20.46 -24.41 10.55
N ALA A 133 -20.35 -24.80 9.27
CA ALA A 133 -20.01 -26.16 8.87
C ALA A 133 -18.62 -26.56 9.39
N GLY A 134 -17.63 -25.67 9.26
CA GLY A 134 -16.28 -25.88 9.79
C GLY A 134 -16.24 -26.03 11.32
N LEU A 135 -16.99 -25.20 12.05
CA LEU A 135 -17.14 -25.30 13.51
C LEU A 135 -17.82 -26.62 13.91
N SER A 136 -18.83 -27.05 13.16
CA SER A 136 -19.51 -28.33 13.40
C SER A 136 -18.56 -29.50 13.18
N LEU A 137 -17.81 -29.50 12.08
CA LEU A 137 -16.83 -30.53 11.76
C LEU A 137 -15.68 -30.57 12.80
N ARG A 138 -15.30 -29.40 13.33
CA ARG A 138 -14.36 -29.24 14.45
C ARG A 138 -14.82 -29.98 15.70
N LEU A 139 -16.08 -29.79 16.10
CA LEU A 139 -16.66 -30.46 17.28
C LEU A 139 -16.86 -31.96 17.08
N LEU A 140 -17.13 -32.40 15.85
CA LEU A 140 -17.42 -33.80 15.57
C LEU A 140 -16.18 -34.66 15.44
N ILE A 141 -15.13 -34.17 14.75
CA ILE A 141 -14.00 -35.03 14.37
C ILE A 141 -12.64 -34.31 14.38
N VAL A 142 -12.59 -33.07 13.86
CA VAL A 142 -11.30 -32.46 13.46
C VAL A 142 -10.44 -32.00 14.65
N ASN A 143 -11.01 -31.76 15.82
CA ASN A 143 -10.25 -31.34 16.99
C ASN A 143 -9.11 -32.32 17.35
N SER A 144 -9.32 -33.63 17.20
CA SER A 144 -8.34 -34.66 17.58
C SER A 144 -7.84 -35.54 16.43
N ASN A 145 -8.45 -35.44 15.25
CA ASN A 145 -8.08 -36.24 14.09
C ASN A 145 -7.14 -35.45 13.15
N GLY A 146 -5.84 -35.66 13.32
CA GLY A 146 -4.79 -34.98 12.55
C GLY A 146 -4.93 -35.11 11.04
N PRO A 147 -5.08 -36.33 10.47
CA PRO A 147 -5.26 -36.51 9.03
C PRO A 147 -6.44 -35.74 8.42
N ILE A 148 -7.56 -35.64 9.12
CA ILE A 148 -8.73 -34.89 8.61
C ILE A 148 -8.47 -33.38 8.68
N LEU A 149 -7.80 -32.89 9.73
CA LEU A 149 -7.35 -31.48 9.78
C LEU A 149 -6.36 -31.17 8.64
N ALA A 150 -5.42 -32.07 8.36
CA ALA A 150 -4.47 -31.95 7.24
C ALA A 150 -5.21 -31.86 5.89
N LEU A 151 -6.22 -32.72 5.68
CA LEU A 151 -7.06 -32.69 4.49
C LEU A 151 -7.80 -31.35 4.34
N LEU A 152 -8.34 -30.81 5.43
CA LEU A 152 -9.03 -29.50 5.39
C LEU A 152 -8.08 -28.34 5.08
N PHE A 153 -6.85 -28.37 5.59
CA PHE A 153 -5.83 -27.38 5.24
C PHE A 153 -5.41 -27.49 3.78
N ALA A 154 -5.14 -28.71 3.29
CA ALA A 154 -4.83 -28.95 1.89
C ALA A 154 -5.98 -28.49 0.98
N ALA A 155 -7.24 -28.80 1.33
CA ALA A 155 -8.41 -28.34 0.60
C ALA A 155 -8.56 -26.81 0.61
N SER A 156 -8.24 -26.15 1.73
CA SER A 156 -8.27 -24.69 1.84
C SER A 156 -7.19 -24.02 0.97
N LEU A 157 -5.97 -24.57 0.96
CA LEU A 157 -4.88 -24.14 0.08
C LEU A 157 -5.25 -24.35 -1.39
N LEU A 158 -5.81 -25.51 -1.73
CA LEU A 158 -6.27 -25.82 -3.08
C LEU A 158 -7.41 -24.88 -3.52
N ALA A 159 -8.37 -24.58 -2.65
CA ALA A 159 -9.44 -23.63 -2.95
C ALA A 159 -8.91 -22.21 -3.17
N ALA A 160 -7.92 -21.77 -2.38
CA ALA A 160 -7.25 -20.49 -2.58
C ALA A 160 -6.48 -20.46 -3.91
N LEU A 161 -5.80 -21.56 -4.25
CA LEU A 161 -5.08 -21.72 -5.51
C LEU A 161 -6.03 -21.69 -6.72
N ILE A 162 -7.10 -22.49 -6.70
CA ILE A 162 -8.11 -22.56 -7.76
C ILE A 162 -8.80 -21.21 -7.96
N SER A 163 -9.18 -20.53 -6.88
CA SER A 163 -9.81 -19.22 -6.99
C SER A 163 -8.86 -18.14 -7.50
N GLY A 164 -7.57 -18.20 -7.16
CA GLY A 164 -6.53 -17.31 -7.71
C GLY A 164 -6.20 -17.55 -9.18
N TRP A 165 -6.38 -18.78 -9.66
CA TRP A 165 -6.36 -19.10 -11.09
C TRP A 165 -7.62 -18.57 -11.79
N ALA A 166 -8.79 -18.83 -11.21
CA ALA A 166 -10.09 -18.56 -11.83
C ALA A 166 -10.45 -17.07 -11.86
N TYR A 167 -10.00 -16.28 -10.87
CA TYR A 167 -10.32 -14.86 -10.72
C TYR A 167 -9.12 -14.04 -10.27
N GLY A 168 -9.08 -12.77 -10.67
CA GLY A 168 -8.03 -11.82 -10.30
C GLY A 168 -8.06 -11.36 -8.84
N GLY A 169 -6.95 -10.79 -8.38
CA GLY A 169 -6.84 -10.14 -7.06
C GLY A 169 -7.01 -11.08 -5.87
N LYS A 170 -7.53 -10.55 -4.75
CA LYS A 170 -7.75 -11.30 -3.50
C LYS A 170 -9.18 -11.89 -3.43
N THR A 171 -9.65 -12.45 -4.54
CA THR A 171 -11.04 -12.94 -4.66
C THR A 171 -11.39 -14.01 -3.61
N PHE A 172 -10.46 -14.94 -3.32
CA PHE A 172 -10.65 -15.93 -2.25
C PHE A 172 -10.99 -15.26 -0.91
N CYS A 173 -10.19 -14.27 -0.53
CA CYS A 173 -10.29 -13.58 0.75
C CYS A 173 -11.54 -12.70 0.89
N GLN A 174 -12.15 -12.29 -0.24
CA GLN A 174 -13.34 -11.44 -0.25
C GLN A 174 -14.64 -12.25 -0.38
N TYR A 175 -14.67 -13.33 -1.19
CA TYR A 175 -15.93 -14.04 -1.51
C TYR A 175 -16.03 -15.48 -0.97
N LEU A 176 -14.91 -16.17 -0.70
CA LEU A 176 -14.91 -17.61 -0.39
C LEU A 176 -14.39 -17.95 1.02
N CYS A 177 -13.46 -17.16 1.55
CA CYS A 177 -12.82 -17.43 2.83
C CYS A 177 -13.86 -17.45 3.98
N PRO A 178 -14.03 -18.58 4.70
CA PRO A 178 -15.03 -18.69 5.77
C PRO A 178 -14.74 -17.75 6.95
N PHE A 179 -13.47 -17.37 7.14
CA PHE A 179 -13.06 -16.45 8.21
C PHE A 179 -13.27 -14.98 7.85
N ALA A 180 -13.55 -14.62 6.59
CA ALA A 180 -13.64 -13.22 6.17
C ALA A 180 -14.75 -12.42 6.88
N PRO A 181 -15.99 -12.93 7.06
CA PRO A 181 -17.00 -12.21 7.84
C PRO A 181 -16.61 -12.09 9.32
N ALA A 182 -16.05 -13.16 9.91
CA ALA A 182 -15.57 -13.11 11.29
C ALA A 182 -14.46 -12.07 11.48
N GLN A 183 -13.55 -11.95 10.51
CA GLN A 183 -12.51 -10.92 10.49
C GLN A 183 -13.11 -9.50 10.45
N GLN A 184 -14.16 -9.27 9.65
CA GLN A 184 -14.88 -7.99 9.62
C GLN A 184 -15.56 -7.70 10.97
N VAL A 185 -16.19 -8.71 11.59
CA VAL A 185 -16.80 -8.58 12.92
C VAL A 185 -15.75 -8.20 13.96
N LEU A 186 -14.61 -8.88 13.98
CA LEU A 186 -13.51 -8.63 14.93
C LEU A 186 -12.82 -7.27 14.73
N SER A 187 -12.74 -6.79 13.49
CA SER A 187 -12.13 -5.49 13.18
C SER A 187 -13.06 -4.31 13.46
N GLY A 188 -14.37 -4.52 13.31
CA GLY A 188 -15.39 -3.46 13.33
C GLY A 188 -15.07 -2.32 12.35
N PRO A 189 -15.27 -1.03 12.73
CA PRO A 189 -14.93 0.09 11.85
C PRO A 189 -13.42 0.29 11.67
N ARG A 190 -12.63 0.06 12.72
CA ARG A 190 -11.16 0.17 12.71
C ARG A 190 -10.53 -0.67 13.83
N SER A 191 -9.48 -1.42 13.52
CA SER A 191 -8.62 -2.06 14.55
C SER A 191 -7.80 -1.00 15.31
N LEU A 192 -7.30 -1.33 16.49
CA LEU A 192 -6.61 -0.37 17.37
C LEU A 192 -5.37 0.29 16.76
N LEU A 193 -4.58 -0.49 16.01
CA LEU A 193 -3.33 -0.03 15.36
C LEU A 193 -3.43 -0.02 13.83
N SER A 194 -4.64 -0.11 13.27
CA SER A 194 -4.84 -0.04 11.81
C SER A 194 -4.57 1.37 11.30
N SER A 195 -3.93 1.48 10.15
CA SER A 195 -3.83 2.76 9.44
C SER A 195 -5.21 3.26 8.98
N GLN A 196 -5.36 4.59 8.93
CA GLN A 196 -6.58 5.26 8.47
C GLN A 196 -6.42 5.61 7.00
N ALA A 197 -7.03 4.81 6.12
CA ALA A 197 -6.83 4.91 4.67
C ALA A 197 -7.28 6.27 4.11
N HIS A 198 -8.33 6.86 4.68
CA HIS A 198 -8.90 8.13 4.23
C HIS A 198 -8.14 9.38 4.72
N LEU A 199 -7.30 9.25 5.75
CA LEU A 199 -6.43 10.32 6.26
C LEU A 199 -4.98 10.22 5.77
N GLY A 200 -4.58 9.08 5.20
CA GLY A 200 -3.24 8.87 4.66
C GLY A 200 -2.98 9.73 3.43
N GLY A 201 -2.54 10.97 3.63
CA GLY A 201 -2.18 11.90 2.58
C GLY A 201 -1.15 11.31 1.62
N GLY A 202 -1.55 11.09 0.36
CA GLY A 202 -0.65 10.87 -0.78
C GLY A 202 -0.09 9.47 -1.00
N SER A 203 -0.28 8.51 -0.08
CA SER A 203 0.23 7.15 -0.30
C SER A 203 -0.57 6.45 -1.41
N LYS A 204 0.11 6.13 -2.53
CA LYS A 204 -0.42 5.34 -3.65
C LYS A 204 -0.88 3.94 -3.20
N THR A 205 -0.42 3.45 -2.04
CA THR A 205 -0.84 2.20 -1.42
C THR A 205 -1.44 2.39 -0.02
N THR A 206 -2.58 1.76 0.27
CA THR A 206 -3.27 1.84 1.57
C THR A 206 -3.42 0.47 2.23
N GLN A 207 -3.48 0.46 3.56
CA GLN A 207 -3.76 -0.71 4.41
C GLN A 207 -3.11 -2.02 3.94
N SER A 208 -3.90 -2.97 3.43
CA SER A 208 -3.43 -4.27 2.93
C SER A 208 -3.73 -4.47 1.45
N MET A 209 -3.89 -3.37 0.70
CA MET A 209 -4.16 -3.37 -0.74
C MET A 209 -3.11 -4.18 -1.51
N CYS A 210 -3.55 -4.83 -2.59
CA CYS A 210 -2.70 -5.59 -3.51
C CYS A 210 -1.57 -4.71 -4.04
N ARG A 211 -0.31 -5.12 -3.80
CA ARG A 211 0.89 -4.36 -4.15
C ARG A 211 2.04 -5.30 -4.51
N THR A 212 2.99 -4.81 -5.29
CA THR A 212 4.25 -5.50 -5.61
C THR A 212 5.43 -4.55 -5.36
N VAL A 213 6.64 -5.09 -5.42
CA VAL A 213 7.88 -4.33 -5.32
C VAL A 213 8.33 -4.00 -6.73
N GLY A 214 8.46 -2.71 -7.02
CA GLY A 214 9.01 -2.18 -8.26
C GLY A 214 10.53 -2.26 -8.29
N THR A 215 11.11 -1.65 -9.29
CA THR A 215 12.50 -1.92 -9.71
C THR A 215 13.53 -1.19 -8.88
N GLN A 216 13.17 -0.05 -8.32
CA GLN A 216 13.98 0.68 -7.34
C GLN A 216 13.60 0.33 -5.90
N GLY A 217 12.86 -0.76 -5.68
CA GLY A 217 12.40 -1.19 -4.36
C GLY A 217 11.16 -0.46 -3.84
N GLN A 218 10.56 0.44 -4.63
CA GLN A 218 9.31 1.13 -4.27
C GLN A 218 8.10 0.19 -4.30
N GLU A 219 7.11 0.44 -3.44
CA GLU A 219 5.86 -0.32 -3.47
C GLU A 219 4.91 0.26 -4.54
N ILE A 220 4.47 -0.59 -5.46
CA ILE A 220 3.55 -0.25 -6.54
C ILE A 220 2.23 -0.99 -6.37
N SER A 221 1.13 -0.28 -6.57
CA SER A 221 -0.23 -0.83 -6.53
C SER A 221 -0.45 -1.78 -7.69
N THR A 222 -1.17 -2.86 -7.41
CA THR A 222 -1.52 -3.86 -8.40
C THR A 222 -2.98 -4.30 -8.29
N CYS A 223 -3.83 -3.36 -7.89
CA CYS A 223 -5.24 -3.63 -7.67
C CYS A 223 -5.97 -3.83 -9.01
N VAL A 224 -6.69 -4.95 -9.13
CA VAL A 224 -7.57 -5.27 -10.27
C VAL A 224 -9.06 -5.02 -9.96
N ALA A 225 -9.34 -4.26 -8.90
CA ALA A 225 -10.70 -3.95 -8.43
C ALA A 225 -11.65 -5.17 -8.29
N CYS A 226 -11.13 -6.30 -7.78
CA CYS A 226 -11.89 -7.56 -7.65
C CYS A 226 -13.14 -7.50 -6.73
N SER A 227 -13.23 -6.50 -5.85
CA SER A 227 -14.38 -6.23 -4.98
C SER A 227 -14.52 -4.73 -4.77
N LYS A 228 -15.75 -4.20 -4.79
CA LYS A 228 -16.05 -2.78 -4.65
C LYS A 228 -17.23 -2.61 -3.65
N PRO A 229 -17.02 -1.99 -2.47
CA PRO A 229 -15.75 -1.62 -1.86
C PRO A 229 -14.86 -2.83 -1.53
N CYS A 230 -13.57 -2.58 -1.34
CA CYS A 230 -12.61 -3.60 -0.91
C CYS A 230 -12.19 -3.37 0.54
N PHE A 231 -12.37 -4.38 1.39
CA PHE A 231 -11.96 -4.36 2.80
C PHE A 231 -10.45 -4.11 2.98
N ASP A 232 -9.62 -4.52 2.01
CA ASP A 232 -8.15 -4.38 2.11
C ASP A 232 -7.65 -2.97 1.72
N ILE A 233 -8.49 -2.13 1.10
CA ILE A 233 -8.16 -0.74 0.71
C ILE A 233 -8.57 0.23 1.82
N ASP A 234 -9.82 0.12 2.27
CA ASP A 234 -10.40 0.93 3.34
C ASP A 234 -11.47 0.11 4.08
N ALA A 235 -11.04 -0.51 5.18
CA ALA A 235 -11.91 -1.28 6.06
C ALA A 235 -13.05 -0.43 6.67
N GLU A 236 -12.80 0.84 6.98
CA GLU A 236 -13.81 1.73 7.59
C GLU A 236 -14.90 2.10 6.59
N ARG A 237 -14.52 2.41 5.34
CA ARG A 237 -15.48 2.60 4.24
C ARG A 237 -16.36 1.38 4.05
N THR A 238 -15.74 0.20 4.00
CA THR A 238 -16.44 -1.08 3.81
C THR A 238 -17.43 -1.33 4.94
N TYR A 239 -17.06 -1.00 6.18
CA TYR A 239 -17.95 -1.07 7.35
C TYR A 239 -19.18 -0.16 7.21
N TRP A 240 -18.99 1.12 6.86
CA TRP A 240 -20.10 2.08 6.74
C TRP A 240 -21.00 1.79 5.54
N GLN A 241 -20.46 1.31 4.42
CA GLN A 241 -21.25 0.92 3.26
C GLN A 241 -22.06 -0.36 3.52
N SER A 242 -21.52 -1.30 4.31
CA SER A 242 -22.18 -2.54 4.75
C SER A 242 -23.02 -2.41 6.03
N LEU A 243 -23.17 -1.19 6.57
CA LEU A 243 -23.98 -0.96 7.77
C LEU A 243 -25.45 -1.38 7.54
N SER A 244 -25.97 -1.11 6.35
CA SER A 244 -27.30 -1.49 5.90
C SER A 244 -27.24 -1.95 4.44
N GLY A 245 -28.03 -2.98 4.08
CA GLY A 245 -28.20 -3.44 2.70
C GLY A 245 -27.42 -4.69 2.28
N GLN A 246 -26.28 -5.01 2.93
CA GLN A 246 -25.55 -6.25 2.62
C GLN A 246 -26.23 -7.48 3.24
N ARG A 247 -26.66 -8.41 2.39
CA ARG A 247 -27.40 -9.62 2.80
C ARG A 247 -26.51 -10.51 3.68
N GLY A 248 -27.07 -10.99 4.78
CA GLY A 248 -26.39 -11.89 5.72
C GLY A 248 -25.40 -11.22 6.67
N MET A 249 -25.02 -9.95 6.47
CA MET A 249 -24.01 -9.31 7.31
C MET A 249 -24.52 -8.98 8.72
N ALA A 250 -25.78 -8.59 8.85
CA ALA A 250 -26.42 -8.40 10.16
C ALA A 250 -26.48 -9.73 10.96
N TRP A 251 -26.85 -10.82 10.28
CA TRP A 251 -26.83 -12.16 10.87
C TRP A 251 -25.42 -12.55 11.32
N ALA A 252 -24.41 -12.36 10.47
CA ALA A 252 -23.02 -12.68 10.80
C ALA A 252 -22.52 -11.91 12.03
N TRP A 253 -22.83 -10.61 12.13
CA TRP A 253 -22.51 -9.82 13.34
C TRP A 253 -23.23 -10.40 14.57
N TYR A 254 -24.56 -10.36 14.59
CA TYR A 254 -25.35 -10.60 15.81
C TYR A 254 -25.34 -12.06 16.28
N SER A 255 -25.11 -13.03 15.39
CA SER A 255 -25.02 -14.44 15.77
C SER A 255 -23.64 -14.84 16.31
N TYR A 256 -22.57 -14.08 16.03
CA TYR A 256 -21.19 -14.51 16.33
C TYR A 256 -20.92 -14.78 17.82
N PRO A 257 -21.33 -13.92 18.78
CA PRO A 257 -21.14 -14.23 20.20
C PRO A 257 -21.83 -15.52 20.64
N GLY A 258 -23.05 -15.74 20.15
CA GLY A 258 -23.82 -16.96 20.38
C GLY A 258 -23.16 -18.20 19.82
N LEU A 259 -22.59 -18.11 18.61
CA LEU A 259 -21.82 -19.21 18.02
C LEU A 259 -20.59 -19.55 18.85
N ILE A 260 -19.84 -18.55 19.33
CA ILE A 260 -18.67 -18.77 20.20
C ILE A 260 -19.09 -19.42 21.51
N LEU A 261 -20.12 -18.89 22.18
CA LEU A 261 -20.62 -19.43 23.44
C LEU A 261 -21.10 -20.88 23.26
N ALA A 262 -21.97 -21.12 22.27
CA ALA A 262 -22.48 -22.46 21.97
C ALA A 262 -21.35 -23.43 21.63
N PHE A 263 -20.34 -22.99 20.88
CA PHE A 263 -19.18 -23.79 20.54
C PHE A 263 -18.44 -24.29 21.79
N PHE A 264 -18.12 -23.42 22.74
CA PHE A 264 -17.43 -23.81 23.97
C PHE A 264 -18.30 -24.63 24.92
N LEU A 265 -19.60 -24.32 25.03
CA LEU A 265 -20.54 -25.13 25.79
C LEU A 265 -20.69 -26.54 25.20
N LEU A 266 -20.68 -26.65 23.87
CA LEU A 266 -20.68 -27.93 23.20
C LEU A 266 -19.38 -28.68 23.48
N ILE A 267 -18.19 -28.08 23.35
CA ILE A 267 -16.94 -28.77 23.74
C ILE A 267 -17.01 -29.28 25.18
N ARG A 268 -17.50 -28.47 26.11
CA ARG A 268 -17.66 -28.86 27.51
C ARG A 268 -18.54 -30.10 27.68
N SER A 269 -19.55 -30.30 26.85
CA SER A 269 -20.43 -31.48 26.90
C SER A 269 -19.76 -32.80 26.52
N TYR A 270 -18.56 -32.77 25.93
CA TYR A 270 -17.78 -33.96 25.58
C TYR A 270 -16.87 -34.45 26.72
N ALA A 271 -16.82 -33.72 27.83
CA ALA A 271 -15.98 -34.05 28.97
C ALA A 271 -16.27 -35.49 29.48
N PRO A 272 -15.23 -36.25 29.89
CA PRO A 272 -15.41 -37.55 30.53
C PRO A 272 -16.23 -37.46 31.81
N ALA A 273 -16.96 -38.52 32.16
CA ALA A 273 -17.83 -38.55 33.34
C ALA A 273 -17.07 -38.35 34.67
N GLU A 274 -15.77 -38.68 34.71
CA GLU A 274 -14.92 -38.63 35.89
C GLU A 274 -14.25 -37.25 36.11
N GLY A 275 -14.39 -36.30 35.18
CA GLY A 275 -13.73 -34.99 35.25
C GLY A 275 -14.70 -33.81 35.17
N SER A 276 -14.30 -32.65 35.70
CA SER A 276 -15.11 -31.44 35.51
C SER A 276 -15.04 -30.97 34.06
N GLY A 277 -16.17 -30.58 33.47
CA GLY A 277 -16.18 -30.09 32.09
C GLY A 277 -15.38 -28.81 31.86
N ILE A 278 -15.02 -28.08 32.93
CA ILE A 278 -14.16 -26.89 32.86
C ILE A 278 -12.69 -27.33 32.74
N ASP A 279 -12.29 -28.39 33.43
CA ASP A 279 -10.93 -28.93 33.35
C ASP A 279 -10.65 -29.48 31.94
N TYR A 280 -11.65 -30.08 31.29
CA TYR A 280 -11.54 -30.53 29.89
C TYR A 280 -11.22 -29.38 28.91
N LEU A 281 -11.75 -28.19 29.17
CA LEU A 281 -11.45 -26.99 28.36
C LEU A 281 -10.07 -26.42 28.67
N LYS A 282 -9.74 -26.27 29.96
CA LYS A 282 -8.49 -25.63 30.42
C LYS A 282 -7.24 -26.47 30.17
N SER A 283 -7.35 -27.79 30.31
CA SER A 283 -6.25 -28.74 30.06
C SER A 283 -5.95 -28.97 28.58
N ASN A 284 -6.74 -28.37 27.68
CA ASN A 284 -6.68 -28.62 26.24
C ASN A 284 -6.90 -30.10 25.83
N LEU A 285 -7.42 -30.97 26.72
CA LEU A 285 -7.60 -32.40 26.45
C LEU A 285 -8.47 -32.69 25.20
N PHE A 286 -9.34 -31.75 24.82
CA PHE A 286 -10.16 -31.84 23.62
C PHE A 286 -9.39 -31.96 22.30
N THR A 287 -8.12 -31.55 22.23
CA THR A 287 -7.27 -31.71 21.04
C THR A 287 -6.69 -33.12 20.91
N TYR A 288 -6.79 -33.93 21.97
CA TYR A 288 -6.29 -35.29 22.02
C TYR A 288 -7.40 -36.35 22.11
N ASP A 289 -8.66 -35.98 22.38
CA ASP A 289 -9.76 -36.93 22.59
C ASP A 289 -10.07 -37.79 21.35
N GLY A 290 -9.66 -39.06 21.36
CA GLY A 290 -9.84 -39.99 20.26
C GLY A 290 -11.26 -40.49 20.03
N ARG A 291 -12.20 -40.21 20.95
CA ARG A 291 -13.58 -40.71 20.90
C ARG A 291 -14.50 -39.86 20.02
N LEU A 292 -14.11 -38.63 19.68
CA LEU A 292 -15.00 -37.64 19.02
C LEU A 292 -15.75 -38.24 17.81
N ALA A 293 -15.01 -38.90 16.91
CA ALA A 293 -15.59 -39.51 15.70
C ALA A 293 -16.55 -40.66 16.02
N ALA A 294 -16.24 -41.50 17.00
CA ALA A 294 -17.10 -42.61 17.41
C ALA A 294 -18.40 -42.10 18.08
N MET A 295 -18.34 -40.96 18.76
CA MET A 295 -19.50 -40.33 19.39
C MET A 295 -20.41 -39.60 18.40
N ALA A 296 -20.01 -39.41 17.14
CA ALA A 296 -20.80 -38.67 16.14
C ALA A 296 -22.21 -39.24 15.93
N TRP A 297 -22.36 -40.57 16.06
CA TRP A 297 -23.66 -41.26 15.95
C TRP A 297 -24.40 -41.43 17.28
N GLN A 298 -23.78 -41.09 18.39
CA GLN A 298 -24.40 -41.19 19.71
C GLN A 298 -25.29 -39.97 19.95
N SER A 299 -26.32 -40.15 20.80
CA SER A 299 -27.15 -39.02 21.23
C SER A 299 -26.33 -38.04 22.06
N LEU A 300 -26.57 -36.75 21.84
CA LEU A 300 -26.06 -35.68 22.71
C LEU A 300 -27.04 -35.33 23.84
N LEU A 301 -28.33 -35.60 23.60
CA LEU A 301 -29.40 -35.16 24.49
C LEU A 301 -29.53 -36.09 25.70
N PRO A 302 -29.98 -35.57 26.86
CA PRO A 302 -30.20 -36.36 28.07
C PRO A 302 -31.15 -37.53 27.85
N ALA A 303 -31.07 -38.54 28.72
CA ALA A 303 -31.99 -39.67 28.70
C ALA A 303 -33.45 -39.18 28.81
N GLY A 304 -34.32 -39.68 27.93
CA GLY A 304 -35.74 -39.28 27.84
C GLY A 304 -36.07 -38.31 26.70
N TRP A 305 -35.06 -37.73 26.03
CA TRP A 305 -35.23 -36.93 24.82
C TRP A 305 -35.08 -37.80 23.55
N PRO A 306 -35.60 -37.37 22.38
CA PRO A 306 -35.40 -38.10 21.13
C PRO A 306 -33.91 -38.32 20.86
N GLN A 307 -33.56 -39.54 20.41
CA GLN A 307 -32.18 -39.93 20.10
C GLN A 307 -31.68 -39.19 18.86
N LEU A 308 -31.25 -37.94 19.04
CA LEU A 308 -30.70 -37.13 17.96
C LEU A 308 -29.17 -37.31 17.92
N PRO A 309 -28.61 -37.92 16.86
CA PRO A 309 -27.18 -38.14 16.76
C PRO A 309 -26.43 -36.80 16.76
N ARG A 310 -25.24 -36.78 17.36
CA ARG A 310 -24.38 -35.58 17.40
C ARG A 310 -24.16 -34.95 16.03
N LEU A 311 -24.10 -35.74 14.95
CA LEU A 311 -23.99 -35.23 13.59
C LEU A 311 -25.09 -34.21 13.23
N LEU A 312 -26.31 -34.39 13.72
CA LEU A 312 -27.43 -33.47 13.53
C LEU A 312 -27.59 -32.49 14.69
N ALA A 313 -27.39 -32.96 15.93
CA ALA A 313 -27.56 -32.15 17.13
C ALA A 313 -26.54 -31.00 17.20
N VAL A 314 -25.28 -31.25 16.85
CA VAL A 314 -24.20 -30.23 16.91
C VAL A 314 -24.48 -29.03 16.01
N PRO A 315 -24.69 -29.17 14.69
CA PRO A 315 -24.98 -28.02 13.83
C PRO A 315 -26.30 -27.34 14.22
N ALA A 316 -27.30 -28.10 14.67
CA ALA A 316 -28.57 -27.53 15.14
C ALA A 316 -28.39 -26.67 16.41
N LEU A 317 -27.67 -27.17 17.41
CA LEU A 317 -27.41 -26.44 18.67
C LEU A 317 -26.49 -25.24 18.47
N LEU A 318 -25.47 -25.36 17.61
CA LEU A 318 -24.64 -24.21 17.20
C LEU A 318 -25.52 -23.13 16.56
N SER A 319 -26.32 -23.51 15.56
CA SER A 319 -27.21 -22.58 14.87
C SER A 319 -28.24 -21.96 15.83
N ALA A 320 -28.79 -22.75 16.75
CA ALA A 320 -29.71 -22.28 17.78
C ALA A 320 -29.05 -21.24 18.70
N GLY A 321 -27.80 -21.45 19.13
CA GLY A 321 -27.03 -20.46 19.89
C GLY A 321 -26.83 -19.16 19.11
N GLY A 322 -26.55 -19.27 17.81
CA GLY A 322 -26.50 -18.13 16.90
C GLY A 322 -27.84 -17.37 16.82
N VAL A 323 -28.97 -18.09 16.69
CA VAL A 323 -30.32 -17.49 16.63
C VAL A 323 -30.70 -16.79 17.94
N VAL A 324 -30.37 -17.40 19.07
CA VAL A 324 -30.62 -16.80 20.40
C VAL A 324 -29.84 -15.50 20.56
N SER A 325 -28.55 -15.51 20.21
CA SER A 325 -27.72 -14.31 20.22
C SER A 325 -28.25 -13.23 19.28
N GLU A 326 -28.64 -13.61 18.06
CA GLU A 326 -29.18 -12.65 17.10
C GLU A 326 -30.44 -11.96 17.60
N ARG A 327 -31.39 -12.72 18.16
CA ARG A 327 -32.61 -12.16 18.75
C ARG A 327 -32.31 -11.24 19.92
N LEU A 328 -31.34 -11.59 20.76
CA LEU A 328 -30.92 -10.76 21.90
C LEU A 328 -30.35 -9.42 21.45
N PHE A 329 -29.39 -9.43 20.52
CA PHE A 329 -28.79 -8.19 20.03
C PHE A 329 -29.75 -7.35 19.18
N HIS A 330 -30.66 -7.98 18.44
CA HIS A 330 -31.72 -7.27 17.76
C HIS A 330 -32.69 -6.56 18.72
N GLN A 331 -33.02 -7.18 19.86
CA GLN A 331 -33.78 -6.51 20.93
C GLN A 331 -33.00 -5.32 21.52
N ILE A 332 -31.69 -5.48 21.76
CA ILE A 332 -30.83 -4.38 22.22
C ILE A 332 -30.83 -3.23 21.20
N GLU A 333 -30.70 -3.53 19.91
CA GLU A 333 -30.77 -2.54 18.83
C GLU A 333 -32.08 -1.77 18.85
N GLN A 334 -33.22 -2.46 18.96
CA GLN A 334 -34.54 -1.84 19.01
C GLN A 334 -34.70 -0.92 20.24
N LEU A 335 -34.24 -1.36 21.41
CA LEU A 335 -34.27 -0.55 22.63
C LEU A 335 -33.40 0.70 22.48
N GLN A 336 -32.20 0.58 21.89
CA GLN A 336 -31.33 1.73 21.62
C GLN A 336 -31.96 2.68 20.61
N ARG A 337 -32.55 2.15 19.54
CA ARG A 337 -33.24 2.96 18.52
C ARG A 337 -34.39 3.75 19.13
N HIS A 338 -35.21 3.12 19.97
CA HIS A 338 -36.32 3.80 20.63
C HIS A 338 -35.84 4.94 21.53
N LYS A 339 -34.77 4.72 22.30
CA LYS A 339 -34.15 5.76 23.14
C LYS A 339 -33.50 6.90 22.34
N LEU A 340 -32.94 6.61 21.17
CA LEU A 340 -32.26 7.61 20.34
C LEU A 340 -33.23 8.42 19.48
N ASN A 341 -34.38 7.83 19.10
CA ASN A 341 -35.41 8.50 18.32
C ASN A 341 -35.99 9.73 19.03
N SER A 342 -35.96 9.80 20.36
CA SER A 342 -36.42 10.97 21.11
C SER A 342 -35.46 12.16 21.02
N ALA A 343 -34.20 11.93 20.65
CA ALA A 343 -33.13 12.94 20.67
C ALA A 343 -32.56 13.28 19.28
N THR A 344 -32.84 12.48 18.25
CA THR A 344 -32.27 12.66 16.90
C THR A 344 -33.26 12.16 15.84
N SER A 345 -33.05 12.56 14.58
CA SER A 345 -33.84 12.07 13.45
C SER A 345 -33.85 10.53 13.37
N PRO A 346 -34.95 9.93 12.87
CA PRO A 346 -35.15 8.48 12.91
C PRO A 346 -34.12 7.68 12.10
N GLU A 347 -33.61 8.25 11.01
CA GLU A 347 -32.57 7.62 10.18
C GLU A 347 -31.21 7.57 10.90
N LEU A 348 -30.77 8.70 11.48
CA LEU A 348 -29.53 8.77 12.26
C LEU A 348 -29.62 7.91 13.52
N ALA A 349 -30.78 7.87 14.18
CA ALA A 349 -31.02 7.01 15.34
C ALA A 349 -30.90 5.52 14.97
N LYS A 350 -31.42 5.11 13.81
CA LYS A 350 -31.27 3.74 13.29
C LYS A 350 -29.81 3.40 13.00
N GLU A 351 -29.08 4.26 12.27
CA GLU A 351 -27.66 4.01 11.97
C GLU A 351 -26.82 3.91 13.24
N ARG A 352 -27.01 4.82 14.21
CA ARG A 352 -26.31 4.79 15.50
C ARG A 352 -26.65 3.55 16.32
N ALA A 353 -27.91 3.12 16.34
CA ALA A 353 -28.33 1.92 17.06
C ALA A 353 -27.68 0.65 16.48
N ILE A 354 -27.67 0.50 15.15
CA ILE A 354 -26.98 -0.61 14.46
C ILE A 354 -25.49 -0.57 14.78
N HIS A 355 -24.86 0.60 14.66
CA HIS A 355 -23.43 0.77 14.92
C HIS A 355 -23.05 0.35 16.34
N ARG A 356 -23.69 0.94 17.36
CA ARG A 356 -23.42 0.63 18.77
C ARG A 356 -23.70 -0.82 19.12
N THR A 357 -24.77 -1.40 18.58
CA THR A 357 -25.08 -2.82 18.78
C THR A 357 -24.01 -3.72 18.16
N ARG A 358 -23.52 -3.42 16.96
CA ARG A 358 -22.40 -4.16 16.34
C ARG A 358 -21.12 -4.06 17.17
N LEU A 359 -20.80 -2.89 17.73
CA LEU A 359 -19.65 -2.73 18.62
C LEU A 359 -19.77 -3.57 19.89
N LEU A 360 -20.95 -3.55 20.54
CA LEU A 360 -21.22 -4.39 21.71
C LEU A 360 -21.09 -5.88 21.37
N THR A 361 -21.62 -6.28 20.23
CA THR A 361 -21.54 -7.66 19.73
C THR A 361 -20.09 -8.09 19.53
N THR A 362 -19.26 -7.27 18.87
CA THR A 362 -17.83 -7.52 18.70
C THR A 362 -17.10 -7.62 20.04
N PHE A 363 -17.38 -6.68 20.96
CA PHE A 363 -16.83 -6.69 22.31
C PHE A 363 -17.19 -7.98 23.05
N THR A 364 -18.45 -8.40 23.03
CA THR A 364 -18.89 -9.66 23.65
C THR A 364 -18.21 -10.85 23.00
N ALA A 365 -18.14 -10.93 21.66
CA ALA A 365 -17.51 -12.04 20.95
C ALA A 365 -16.04 -12.23 21.35
N ILE A 366 -15.24 -11.15 21.37
CA ILE A 366 -13.82 -11.19 21.74
C ILE A 366 -13.67 -11.67 23.19
N ASN A 367 -14.40 -11.06 24.11
CA ASN A 367 -14.26 -11.37 25.54
C ASN A 367 -14.77 -12.77 25.85
N THR A 368 -15.87 -13.23 25.25
CA THR A 368 -16.37 -14.61 25.41
C THR A 368 -15.36 -15.62 24.87
N TYR A 369 -14.73 -15.37 23.72
CA TYR A 369 -13.72 -16.28 23.17
C TYR A 369 -12.54 -16.48 24.11
N PHE A 370 -11.91 -15.38 24.56
CA PHE A 370 -10.72 -15.47 25.41
C PHE A 370 -11.04 -15.92 26.84
N PHE A 371 -12.23 -15.59 27.35
CA PHE A 371 -12.70 -16.10 28.65
C PHE A 371 -12.76 -17.64 28.68
N PHE A 372 -13.35 -18.26 27.67
CA PHE A 372 -13.43 -19.73 27.61
C PHE A 372 -12.13 -20.39 27.17
N LYS A 373 -11.31 -19.71 26.35
CA LYS A 373 -10.07 -20.28 25.86
C LYS A 373 -9.03 -20.48 26.96
N GLY A 374 -9.00 -19.59 27.96
CA GLY A 374 -7.98 -19.65 29.02
C GLY A 374 -6.56 -19.39 28.50
N ASN A 375 -5.56 -19.90 29.22
CA ASN A 375 -4.14 -19.58 29.06
C ASN A 375 -3.64 -19.88 27.62
N LEU A 376 -3.03 -18.87 26.98
CA LEU A 376 -2.32 -19.04 25.69
C LEU A 376 -0.95 -19.72 25.87
N LEU A 377 -0.37 -19.61 27.07
CA LEU A 377 0.92 -20.13 27.48
C LEU A 377 0.70 -20.94 28.75
N ASP A 378 0.62 -22.26 28.61
CA ASP A 378 0.45 -23.16 29.74
C ASP A 378 1.78 -23.35 30.47
N SER A 379 2.10 -22.43 31.40
CA SER A 379 3.29 -22.50 32.26
C SER A 379 2.97 -22.90 33.71
N GLY A 380 1.79 -23.49 33.96
CA GLY A 380 1.44 -24.01 35.30
C GLY A 380 1.19 -22.96 36.38
N THR A 381 1.18 -21.67 36.06
CA THR A 381 0.91 -20.59 37.03
C THR A 381 -0.43 -19.90 36.75
N THR A 382 -1.31 -19.88 37.75
CA THR A 382 -2.66 -19.27 37.68
C THR A 382 -2.66 -17.74 37.63
N LEU A 383 -1.52 -17.09 37.91
CA LEU A 383 -1.40 -15.62 37.90
C LEU A 383 -1.26 -15.05 36.48
N LEU A 384 -0.42 -15.66 35.63
CA LEU A 384 -0.14 -15.18 34.27
C LEU A 384 -1.39 -15.19 33.36
N SER A 385 -2.36 -16.05 33.66
CA SER A 385 -3.59 -16.18 32.89
C SER A 385 -4.65 -15.14 33.18
N LEU A 386 -4.72 -14.70 34.44
CA LEU A 386 -5.58 -13.60 34.84
C LEU A 386 -5.12 -12.31 34.16
N GLU A 387 -3.81 -12.09 34.08
CA GLU A 387 -3.19 -10.93 33.45
C GLU A 387 -3.54 -10.81 31.96
N LEU A 388 -3.43 -11.89 31.18
CA LEU A 388 -3.75 -11.85 29.75
C LEU A 388 -5.24 -11.53 29.50
N ASN A 389 -6.16 -12.15 30.24
CA ASN A 389 -7.59 -11.88 30.11
C ASN A 389 -7.93 -10.43 30.48
N LEU A 390 -7.34 -9.90 31.55
CA LEU A 390 -7.50 -8.49 31.93
C LEU A 390 -6.95 -7.56 30.85
N VAL A 391 -5.81 -7.88 30.24
CA VAL A 391 -5.25 -7.12 29.12
C VAL A 391 -6.21 -7.14 27.92
N ILE A 392 -6.80 -8.29 27.57
CA ILE A 392 -7.74 -8.39 26.44
C ILE A 392 -9.03 -7.61 26.71
N VAL A 393 -9.56 -7.68 27.94
CA VAL A 393 -10.72 -6.88 28.36
C VAL A 393 -10.37 -5.39 28.28
N ALA A 394 -9.19 -4.98 28.74
CA ALA A 394 -8.74 -3.59 28.67
C ALA A 394 -8.60 -3.10 27.21
N ILE A 395 -7.93 -3.88 26.37
CA ILE A 395 -7.74 -3.60 24.94
C ILE A 395 -9.09 -3.47 24.22
N SER A 396 -9.99 -4.44 24.43
CA SER A 396 -11.31 -4.43 23.81
C SER A 396 -12.22 -3.32 24.35
N SER A 397 -12.07 -2.92 25.61
CA SER A 397 -12.78 -1.78 26.21
C SER A 397 -12.29 -0.44 25.66
N VAL A 398 -10.97 -0.24 25.53
CA VAL A 398 -10.38 0.93 24.87
C VAL A 398 -10.83 1.01 23.42
N TRP A 399 -10.86 -0.12 22.72
CA TRP A 399 -11.38 -0.21 21.35
C TRP A 399 -12.85 0.18 21.28
N LEU A 400 -13.69 -0.33 22.19
CA LEU A 400 -15.12 -0.01 22.26
C LEU A 400 -15.33 1.48 22.50
N TYR A 401 -14.63 2.05 23.50
CA TYR A 401 -14.70 3.47 23.84
C TYR A 401 -14.32 4.38 22.65
N ARG A 402 -13.20 4.07 21.98
CA ARG A 402 -12.72 4.86 20.83
C ARG A 402 -13.64 4.81 19.62
N ASN A 403 -14.50 3.80 19.51
CA ASN A 403 -15.42 3.64 18.39
C ASN A 403 -16.86 3.97 18.75
N TRP A 404 -17.20 4.15 20.03
CA TRP A 404 -18.57 4.31 20.50
C TRP A 404 -19.35 5.47 19.87
N ASP A 405 -18.66 6.62 19.73
CA ASP A 405 -19.21 7.84 19.14
C ASP A 405 -18.72 8.08 17.72
N ARG A 406 -18.11 7.06 17.08
CA ARG A 406 -17.77 7.13 15.67
C ARG A 406 -19.06 7.09 14.87
N ASP A 407 -19.19 7.99 13.88
CA ASP A 407 -20.29 7.97 12.96
C ASP A 407 -19.81 8.10 11.51
N ARG A 408 -20.70 7.75 10.58
CA ARG A 408 -20.45 7.91 9.16
C ARG A 408 -20.18 9.36 8.77
N GLY A 409 -20.89 10.31 9.40
CA GLY A 409 -20.73 11.73 9.11
C GLY A 409 -19.33 12.24 9.38
N LEU A 410 -18.70 11.81 10.48
CA LEU A 410 -17.31 12.14 10.80
C LEU A 410 -16.34 11.51 9.80
N TYR A 411 -16.55 10.26 9.39
CA TYR A 411 -15.74 9.63 8.34
C TYR A 411 -15.79 10.42 7.02
N GLU A 412 -16.98 10.79 6.54
CA GLU A 412 -17.17 11.56 5.30
C GLU A 412 -16.58 12.99 5.39
N ARG A 413 -16.64 13.60 6.58
CA ARG A 413 -16.01 14.91 6.85
C ARG A 413 -14.49 14.81 6.85
N GLU A 414 -13.92 13.78 7.47
CA GLU A 414 -12.49 13.51 7.46
C GLU A 414 -11.98 13.27 6.03
N SER A 415 -12.66 12.45 5.23
CA SER A 415 -12.30 12.20 3.84
C SER A 415 -12.40 13.44 2.95
N THR A 416 -13.45 14.24 3.10
CA THR A 416 -13.63 15.49 2.37
C THR A 416 -12.56 16.50 2.75
N SER A 417 -12.29 16.66 4.05
CA SER A 417 -11.24 17.55 4.54
C SER A 417 -9.85 17.15 4.02
N THR A 418 -9.57 15.85 3.87
CA THR A 418 -8.30 15.37 3.31
C THR A 418 -8.17 15.71 1.83
N SER A 419 -9.28 15.64 1.09
CA SER A 419 -9.35 16.03 -0.32
C SER A 419 -9.14 17.54 -0.48
N LEU A 420 -9.77 18.33 0.39
CA LEU A 420 -9.61 19.78 0.48
C LEU A 420 -8.17 20.17 0.86
N ARG A 421 -7.56 19.52 1.88
CA ARG A 421 -6.15 19.74 2.27
C ARG A 421 -5.21 19.54 1.09
N ARG A 422 -5.37 18.46 0.32
CA ARG A 422 -4.54 18.20 -0.88
C ARG A 422 -4.65 19.32 -1.91
N ARG A 423 -5.79 20.00 -2.01
CA ARG A 423 -5.99 21.14 -2.91
C ARG A 423 -5.42 22.43 -2.34
N LEU A 424 -5.66 22.69 -1.05
CA LEU A 424 -5.07 23.84 -0.36
C LEU A 424 -3.54 23.78 -0.37
N ALA A 425 -2.93 22.61 -0.21
CA ALA A 425 -1.48 22.44 -0.28
C ALA A 425 -0.85 22.98 -1.59
N LYS A 426 -1.60 23.02 -2.70
CA LYS A 426 -1.12 23.57 -3.98
C LYS A 426 -1.01 25.09 -3.98
N LEU A 427 -1.72 25.79 -3.09
CA LEU A 427 -1.67 27.25 -2.96
C LEU A 427 -0.45 27.73 -2.15
N GLY A 428 0.32 26.81 -1.56
CA GLY A 428 1.67 27.01 -1.02
C GLY A 428 1.92 28.35 -0.28
N PRO A 429 2.56 29.34 -0.94
CA PRO A 429 2.98 30.59 -0.31
C PRO A 429 1.82 31.46 0.22
N ASP A 430 0.65 31.43 -0.41
CA ASP A 430 -0.48 32.30 -0.06
C ASP A 430 -1.19 31.89 1.26
N LEU A 431 -0.93 30.66 1.71
CA LEU A 431 -1.53 30.08 2.92
C LEU A 431 -0.71 30.31 4.19
N GLN A 432 0.59 30.56 4.08
CA GLN A 432 1.48 30.72 5.23
C GLN A 432 1.02 31.79 6.25
N PRO A 433 0.47 32.95 5.83
CA PRO A 433 -0.02 33.97 6.77
C PRO A 433 -1.20 33.49 7.64
N LEU A 434 -2.04 32.58 7.10
CA LEU A 434 -3.25 32.09 7.76
C LEU A 434 -2.98 30.90 8.68
N LEU A 435 -1.88 30.18 8.47
CA LEU A 435 -1.55 28.97 9.22
C LEU A 435 -0.87 29.25 10.57
N ALA A 436 -0.55 30.51 10.88
CA ALA A 436 0.05 30.94 12.16
C ALA A 436 1.24 30.07 12.60
N GLY A 437 2.07 29.63 11.64
CA GLY A 437 3.24 28.77 11.89
C GLY A 437 2.96 27.26 12.02
N ARG A 438 1.70 26.80 11.92
CA ARG A 438 1.34 25.37 11.90
C ARG A 438 1.42 24.81 10.48
N GLN A 439 1.61 23.49 10.34
CA GLN A 439 1.51 22.84 9.03
C GLN A 439 0.04 22.52 8.71
N LEU A 440 -0.28 22.44 7.42
CA LEU A 440 -1.63 22.11 6.95
C LEU A 440 -2.10 20.72 7.44
N ASP A 441 -1.16 19.79 7.61
CA ASP A 441 -1.43 18.43 8.09
C ASP A 441 -1.79 18.37 9.58
N ASP A 442 -1.43 19.39 10.35
CA ASP A 442 -1.72 19.48 11.79
C ASP A 442 -3.14 20.00 12.09
N LEU A 443 -3.86 20.46 11.07
CA LEU A 443 -5.22 20.97 11.24
C LEU A 443 -6.21 19.82 11.41
N SER A 444 -7.22 20.00 12.24
CA SER A 444 -8.38 19.12 12.35
C SER A 444 -9.29 19.28 11.12
N PRO A 445 -10.18 18.31 10.82
CA PRO A 445 -11.10 18.42 9.69
C PRO A 445 -11.90 19.72 9.71
N GLY A 446 -12.39 20.15 10.88
CA GLY A 446 -13.13 21.41 11.04
C GLY A 446 -12.29 22.66 10.77
N GLU A 447 -11.04 22.70 11.27
CA GLU A 447 -10.12 23.82 11.02
C GLU A 447 -9.82 23.99 9.53
N VAL A 448 -9.79 22.91 8.73
CA VAL A 448 -9.59 23.01 7.28
C VAL A 448 -10.76 23.71 6.59
N PHE A 449 -12.01 23.41 7.00
CA PHE A 449 -13.18 24.11 6.46
C PHE A 449 -13.20 25.59 6.86
N VAL A 450 -12.78 25.91 8.09
CA VAL A 450 -12.63 27.30 8.54
C VAL A 450 -11.55 28.01 7.73
N LEU A 451 -10.40 27.36 7.51
CA LEU A 451 -9.33 27.89 6.68
C LEU A 451 -9.80 28.16 5.25
N ALA A 452 -10.58 27.24 4.66
CA ALA A 452 -11.15 27.42 3.33
C ALA A 452 -12.10 28.62 3.25
N ASN A 453 -12.87 28.90 4.32
CA ASN A 453 -13.70 30.10 4.41
C ASN A 453 -12.87 31.38 4.63
N ALA A 454 -11.77 31.28 5.38
CA ALA A 454 -10.89 32.41 5.71
C ALA A 454 -9.87 32.77 4.59
N LEU A 455 -9.85 32.00 3.49
CA LEU A 455 -9.00 32.27 2.35
C LEU A 455 -9.29 33.66 1.77
N PRO A 456 -8.27 34.52 1.53
CA PRO A 456 -8.39 35.80 0.83
C PRO A 456 -8.54 35.57 -0.68
N VAL A 457 -9.31 34.57 -1.08
CA VAL A 457 -9.62 34.32 -2.48
C VAL A 457 -10.58 35.42 -2.92
N GLN A 458 -10.01 36.40 -3.64
CA GLN A 458 -10.70 37.59 -4.10
C GLN A 458 -11.68 37.29 -5.26
N GLU A 459 -11.51 36.17 -5.98
CA GLU A 459 -12.41 35.78 -7.07
C GLU A 459 -13.27 34.55 -6.76
N THR A 460 -14.57 34.65 -7.03
CA THR A 460 -15.53 33.54 -6.99
C THR A 460 -15.11 32.37 -7.90
N SER A 461 -14.42 32.67 -9.01
CA SER A 461 -13.86 31.70 -9.97
C SER A 461 -12.94 30.67 -9.30
N GLN A 462 -12.08 31.10 -8.38
CA GLN A 462 -11.09 30.27 -7.71
C GLN A 462 -11.71 29.44 -6.58
N ARG A 463 -12.76 29.95 -5.90
CA ARG A 463 -13.52 29.12 -4.93
C ARG A 463 -14.27 28.00 -5.64
N ARG A 464 -14.86 28.33 -6.79
CA ARG A 464 -15.54 27.37 -7.64
C ARG A 464 -14.59 26.31 -8.20
N SER A 465 -13.37 26.69 -8.58
CA SER A 465 -12.36 25.72 -9.02
C SER A 465 -11.92 24.78 -7.89
N ILE A 466 -11.74 25.29 -6.65
CA ILE A 466 -11.48 24.45 -5.46
C ILE A 466 -12.63 23.46 -5.23
N TYR A 467 -13.88 23.94 -5.30
CA TYR A 467 -15.05 23.08 -5.14
C TYR A 467 -15.14 21.99 -6.22
N LEU A 468 -14.98 22.37 -7.50
CA LEU A 468 -14.95 21.47 -8.65
C LEU A 468 -13.89 20.37 -8.46
N ASP A 469 -12.69 20.75 -8.01
CA ASP A 469 -11.58 19.85 -7.79
C ASP A 469 -11.80 18.86 -6.63
N VAL A 470 -12.42 19.31 -5.55
CA VAL A 470 -12.80 18.43 -4.43
C VAL A 470 -13.91 17.48 -4.87
N LEU A 471 -14.91 17.98 -5.60
CA LEU A 471 -15.99 17.17 -6.17
C LEU A 471 -15.43 16.09 -7.10
N ARG A 472 -14.51 16.45 -7.99
CA ARG A 472 -13.78 15.52 -8.88
C ARG A 472 -13.02 14.45 -8.09
N ASP A 473 -12.33 14.82 -7.00
CA ASP A 473 -11.61 13.86 -6.16
C ASP A 473 -12.57 12.89 -5.43
N LEU A 474 -13.71 13.37 -4.95
CA LEU A 474 -14.73 12.54 -4.28
C LEU A 474 -15.45 11.61 -5.26
N ILE A 475 -15.79 12.08 -6.46
CA ILE A 475 -16.34 11.26 -7.56
C ILE A 475 -15.34 10.17 -7.94
N SER A 476 -14.08 10.53 -8.18
CA SER A 476 -13.07 9.58 -8.65
C SER A 476 -12.77 8.47 -7.64
N GLN A 477 -12.95 8.76 -6.34
CA GLN A 477 -12.84 7.78 -5.25
C GLN A 477 -14.15 7.01 -4.99
N GLY A 478 -15.26 7.37 -5.64
CA GLY A 478 -16.59 6.77 -5.45
C GLY A 478 -17.21 7.06 -4.09
N ARG A 479 -16.87 8.20 -3.48
CA ARG A 479 -17.34 8.59 -2.13
C ARG A 479 -18.72 9.27 -2.16
N LEU A 480 -19.28 9.51 -3.34
CA LEU A 480 -20.55 10.21 -3.53
C LEU A 480 -21.65 9.21 -3.91
N ASP A 481 -22.26 8.57 -2.92
CA ASP A 481 -23.30 7.59 -3.20
C ASP A 481 -24.50 7.69 -2.22
N ARG A 482 -24.45 8.56 -1.18
CA ARG A 482 -25.52 8.63 -0.17
C ARG A 482 -25.79 10.03 0.40
N THR A 483 -26.91 10.16 1.11
CA THR A 483 -27.39 11.38 1.77
C THR A 483 -26.38 12.05 2.72
N ALA A 484 -25.51 11.26 3.38
CA ALA A 484 -24.47 11.81 4.26
C ALA A 484 -23.34 12.54 3.50
N SER A 485 -22.93 12.04 2.32
CA SER A 485 -21.93 12.71 1.49
C SER A 485 -22.48 14.01 0.88
N LEU A 486 -23.80 14.07 0.62
CA LEU A 486 -24.48 15.31 0.24
C LEU A 486 -24.36 16.38 1.33
N LYS A 487 -24.54 16.00 2.60
CA LYS A 487 -24.39 16.96 3.71
C LYS A 487 -22.97 17.52 3.79
N ALA A 488 -21.93 16.68 3.66
CA ALA A 488 -20.55 17.15 3.65
C ALA A 488 -20.26 18.09 2.47
N LEU A 489 -20.86 17.83 1.29
CA LEU A 489 -20.77 18.72 0.13
C LEU A 489 -21.52 20.04 0.34
N ILE A 490 -22.69 20.02 0.99
CA ILE A 490 -23.45 21.22 1.35
C ILE A 490 -22.64 22.05 2.36
N ASP A 491 -22.08 21.41 3.40
CA ASP A 491 -21.23 22.06 4.40
C ASP A 491 -20.03 22.73 3.69
N LEU A 492 -19.35 22.01 2.78
CA LEU A 492 -18.23 22.54 1.97
C LEU A 492 -18.65 23.74 1.12
N ARG A 493 -19.75 23.59 0.37
CA ARG A 493 -20.26 24.62 -0.53
C ARG A 493 -20.62 25.90 0.22
N THR A 494 -21.30 25.73 1.36
CA THR A 494 -21.66 26.84 2.26
C THR A 494 -20.41 27.50 2.83
N SER A 495 -19.39 26.72 3.21
CA SER A 495 -18.11 27.27 3.71
C SER A 495 -17.32 28.04 2.66
N LEU A 496 -17.53 27.78 1.37
CA LEU A 496 -16.91 28.51 0.27
C LEU A 496 -17.77 29.69 -0.22
N GLY A 497 -18.99 29.85 0.31
CA GLY A 497 -19.93 30.88 -0.12
C GLY A 497 -20.51 30.66 -1.52
N LEU A 498 -20.64 29.40 -1.96
CA LEU A 498 -21.17 29.02 -3.27
C LEU A 498 -22.67 28.66 -3.18
N ASP A 499 -23.42 28.84 -4.27
CA ASP A 499 -24.85 28.55 -4.34
C ASP A 499 -25.18 27.21 -5.05
N ASP A 500 -26.47 26.89 -5.16
CA ASP A 500 -26.92 25.68 -5.88
C ASP A 500 -26.60 25.72 -7.38
N ALA A 501 -26.58 26.89 -8.00
CA ALA A 501 -26.29 27.06 -9.43
C ALA A 501 -24.81 26.77 -9.73
N ASP A 502 -23.90 27.19 -8.86
CA ASP A 502 -22.48 26.85 -8.93
C ASP A 502 -22.24 25.35 -8.81
N HIS A 503 -23.02 24.65 -7.97
CA HIS A 503 -22.95 23.19 -7.85
C HIS A 503 -23.39 22.49 -9.14
N GLN A 504 -24.54 22.89 -9.70
CA GLN A 504 -25.04 22.33 -10.97
C GLN A 504 -24.05 22.55 -12.10
N SER A 505 -23.53 23.77 -12.21
CA SER A 505 -22.58 24.10 -13.26
C SER A 505 -21.22 23.39 -13.08
N ALA A 506 -20.82 23.08 -11.84
CA ALA A 506 -19.68 22.19 -11.59
C ALA A 506 -19.94 20.75 -12.06
N LEU A 507 -21.15 20.21 -11.84
CA LEU A 507 -21.53 18.88 -12.33
C LEU A 507 -21.60 18.81 -13.86
N GLU A 508 -22.10 19.86 -14.51
CA GLU A 508 -22.13 19.98 -15.97
C GLU A 508 -20.72 19.95 -16.56
N ILE A 509 -19.78 20.73 -15.99
CA ILE A 509 -18.38 20.72 -16.41
C ILE A 509 -17.81 19.30 -16.28
N LEU A 510 -17.95 18.65 -15.12
CA LEU A 510 -17.40 17.30 -14.91
C LEU A 510 -18.02 16.28 -15.86
N THR A 511 -19.32 16.36 -16.11
CA THR A 511 -20.03 15.45 -17.02
C THR A 511 -19.62 15.65 -18.47
N SER A 512 -19.32 16.90 -18.87
CA SER A 512 -18.81 17.22 -20.20
C SER A 512 -17.37 16.75 -20.41
N GLU A 513 -16.54 16.76 -19.37
CA GLU A 513 -15.16 16.27 -19.41
C GLU A 513 -15.11 14.73 -19.43
N ASP A 514 -15.95 14.07 -18.65
CA ASP A 514 -15.99 12.62 -18.55
C ASP A 514 -17.44 12.10 -18.46
N THR A 515 -17.95 11.62 -19.60
CA THR A 515 -19.29 11.04 -19.69
C THR A 515 -19.45 9.79 -18.81
N ARG A 516 -18.33 9.14 -18.40
CA ARG A 516 -18.36 7.96 -17.54
C ARG A 516 -18.96 8.25 -16.17
N ILE A 517 -18.89 9.50 -15.69
CA ILE A 517 -19.48 9.95 -14.42
C ILE A 517 -20.98 9.69 -14.37
N THR A 518 -21.67 9.80 -15.51
CA THR A 518 -23.12 9.53 -15.61
C THR A 518 -23.45 8.08 -15.98
N SER A 519 -22.58 7.42 -16.75
CA SER A 519 -22.84 6.06 -17.23
C SER A 519 -22.50 4.96 -16.22
N LEU A 520 -21.54 5.20 -15.32
CA LEU A 520 -21.06 4.23 -14.34
C LEU A 520 -21.56 4.55 -12.93
N SER A 521 -21.70 3.50 -12.11
CA SER A 521 -21.90 3.69 -10.68
C SER A 521 -20.67 4.32 -10.03
N ALA A 522 -20.85 5.02 -8.90
CA ALA A 522 -19.73 5.63 -8.17
C ALA A 522 -18.66 4.59 -7.78
N ASN A 523 -19.08 3.38 -7.41
CA ASN A 523 -18.15 2.30 -7.07
C ASN A 523 -17.44 1.76 -8.31
N ASP A 524 -18.13 1.62 -9.45
CA ASP A 524 -17.51 1.17 -10.69
C ASP A 524 -16.46 2.13 -11.22
N LEU A 525 -16.77 3.43 -11.21
CA LEU A 525 -15.85 4.49 -11.56
C LEU A 525 -14.63 4.50 -10.64
N ALA A 526 -14.82 4.33 -9.32
CA ALA A 526 -13.72 4.20 -8.37
C ALA A 526 -12.85 2.97 -8.66
N GLY A 527 -13.47 1.84 -9.00
CA GLY A 527 -12.76 0.63 -9.42
C GLY A 527 -11.91 0.85 -10.68
N LEU A 528 -12.48 1.50 -11.70
CA LEU A 528 -11.79 1.83 -12.94
C LEU A 528 -10.59 2.77 -12.68
N ASN A 529 -10.77 3.81 -11.87
CA ASN A 529 -9.70 4.72 -11.48
C ASN A 529 -8.59 4.00 -10.69
N LEU A 530 -8.94 3.05 -9.82
CA LEU A 530 -7.96 2.23 -9.10
C LEU A 530 -7.13 1.37 -10.07
N CYS A 531 -7.77 0.72 -11.05
CA CYS A 531 -7.07 -0.05 -12.08
C CYS A 531 -6.18 0.84 -12.94
N ARG A 532 -6.67 2.02 -13.38
CA ARG A 532 -5.89 3.00 -14.15
C ARG A 532 -4.66 3.49 -13.37
N ASN A 533 -4.82 3.81 -12.09
CA ASN A 533 -3.73 4.27 -11.23
C ASN A 533 -2.69 3.17 -10.96
N ALA A 534 -3.11 1.91 -10.87
CA ALA A 534 -2.21 0.77 -10.75
C ALA A 534 -1.43 0.55 -12.06
N ALA A 535 -2.11 0.57 -13.21
CA ALA A 535 -1.48 0.45 -14.52
C ALA A 535 -0.49 1.60 -14.79
N ALA A 536 -0.84 2.83 -14.44
CA ALA A 536 0.05 3.99 -14.52
C ALA A 536 1.37 3.76 -13.75
N GLN A 537 1.29 3.23 -12.53
CA GLN A 537 2.46 2.91 -11.71
C GLN A 537 3.34 1.81 -12.32
N GLU A 538 2.72 0.79 -12.93
CA GLU A 538 3.48 -0.26 -13.61
C GLU A 538 4.15 0.23 -14.91
N ILE A 539 3.54 1.19 -15.61
CA ILE A 539 4.13 1.87 -16.76
C ILE A 539 5.29 2.78 -16.32
N GLU A 540 5.12 3.57 -15.25
CA GLU A 540 6.21 4.34 -14.64
C GLU A 540 7.42 3.44 -14.32
N ASP A 541 7.18 2.28 -13.72
CA ASP A 541 8.23 1.30 -13.39
C ASP A 541 8.86 0.65 -14.63
N LEU A 542 8.09 0.45 -15.70
CA LEU A 542 8.60 -0.03 -17.00
C LEU A 542 9.51 1.01 -17.65
N LEU A 543 9.12 2.28 -17.63
CA LEU A 543 9.93 3.38 -18.16
C LEU A 543 11.27 3.48 -17.42
N LEU A 544 11.25 3.39 -16.08
CA LEU A 544 12.46 3.38 -15.26
C LEU A 544 13.41 2.23 -15.61
N LEU A 545 12.91 1.03 -15.87
CA LEU A 545 13.74 -0.12 -16.27
C LEU A 545 14.34 0.01 -17.66
N SER A 546 13.55 0.51 -18.61
CA SER A 546 13.99 0.69 -19.99
C SER A 546 14.93 1.88 -20.16
N GLY A 547 15.15 2.68 -19.10
CA GLY A 547 15.87 3.94 -19.18
C GLY A 547 15.15 5.00 -20.03
N SER A 548 13.89 4.76 -20.42
CA SER A 548 13.12 5.66 -21.25
C SER A 548 12.44 6.73 -20.40
N THR A 549 12.53 7.98 -20.83
CA THR A 549 11.89 9.12 -20.16
C THR A 549 10.41 9.26 -20.55
N VAL A 550 10.02 8.75 -21.71
CA VAL A 550 8.68 8.84 -22.29
C VAL A 550 8.33 7.51 -22.96
N LEU A 551 7.04 7.17 -23.02
CA LEU A 551 6.57 5.96 -23.68
C LEU A 551 6.55 6.12 -25.21
N HIS A 552 7.43 5.41 -25.89
CA HIS A 552 7.45 5.29 -27.36
C HIS A 552 7.12 3.85 -27.77
N LEU A 553 5.89 3.60 -28.19
CA LEU A 553 5.42 2.26 -28.56
C LEU A 553 6.30 1.60 -29.64
N ASP A 554 6.79 2.38 -30.60
CA ASP A 554 7.61 1.88 -31.71
C ASP A 554 9.02 1.47 -31.27
N ARG A 555 9.56 2.13 -30.24
CA ARG A 555 10.92 1.92 -29.71
C ARG A 555 10.99 0.88 -28.60
N LEU A 556 9.86 0.36 -28.13
CA LEU A 556 9.84 -0.72 -27.14
C LEU A 556 10.41 -2.01 -27.74
N ASP A 557 11.36 -2.60 -27.02
CA ASP A 557 11.90 -3.92 -27.27
C ASP A 557 10.84 -5.02 -27.04
N ALA A 558 11.16 -6.26 -27.43
CA ALA A 558 10.22 -7.39 -27.27
C ALA A 558 9.81 -7.61 -25.81
N HIS A 559 10.72 -7.36 -24.86
CA HIS A 559 10.45 -7.46 -23.42
C HIS A 559 9.48 -6.37 -22.95
N GLY A 560 9.73 -5.11 -23.31
CA GLY A 560 8.88 -3.97 -23.00
C GLY A 560 7.47 -4.12 -23.58
N ARG A 561 7.35 -4.58 -24.83
CA ARG A 561 6.04 -4.88 -25.45
C ARG A 561 5.31 -6.00 -24.72
N GLY A 562 6.00 -7.08 -24.37
CA GLY A 562 5.43 -8.19 -23.61
C GLY A 562 4.92 -7.76 -22.23
N ARG A 563 5.70 -6.93 -21.53
CA ARG A 563 5.33 -6.38 -20.22
C ARG A 563 4.17 -5.39 -20.32
N LEU A 564 4.14 -4.53 -21.33
CA LEU A 564 3.03 -3.60 -21.57
C LEU A 564 1.72 -4.35 -21.87
N ASN A 565 1.78 -5.43 -22.67
CA ASN A 565 0.62 -6.27 -22.93
C ASN A 565 0.13 -6.99 -21.66
N ARG A 566 1.04 -7.43 -20.79
CA ARG A 566 0.67 -7.98 -19.48
C ARG A 566 -0.05 -6.95 -18.61
N ILE A 567 0.44 -5.70 -18.55
CA ILE A 567 -0.20 -4.61 -17.80
C ILE A 567 -1.63 -4.38 -18.31
N LEU A 568 -1.83 -4.35 -19.63
CA LEU A 568 -3.17 -4.22 -20.23
C LEU A 568 -4.11 -5.34 -19.75
N ILE A 569 -3.68 -6.60 -19.91
CA ILE A 569 -4.48 -7.78 -19.54
C ILE A 569 -4.83 -7.78 -18.05
N GLU A 570 -3.85 -7.49 -17.18
CA GLU A 570 -4.03 -7.47 -15.72
C GLU A 570 -4.90 -6.32 -15.24
N SER A 571 -4.77 -5.14 -15.86
CA SER A 571 -5.55 -3.95 -15.49
C SER A 571 -7.04 -4.08 -15.81
N GLY A 572 -7.38 -4.87 -16.84
CA GLY A 572 -8.75 -5.06 -17.31
C GLY A 572 -9.41 -3.77 -17.83
N LEU A 573 -8.60 -2.79 -18.26
CA LEU A 573 -9.09 -1.53 -18.83
C LEU A 573 -9.69 -1.76 -20.23
N ASP A 574 -10.72 -1.00 -20.55
CA ASP A 574 -11.25 -0.90 -21.91
C ASP A 574 -10.29 -0.11 -22.83
N ASP A 575 -10.52 -0.21 -24.14
CA ASP A 575 -9.63 0.35 -25.15
C ASP A 575 -9.51 1.88 -25.05
N ASP A 576 -10.61 2.57 -24.75
CA ASP A 576 -10.63 4.03 -24.63
C ASP A 576 -9.86 4.45 -23.38
N SER A 577 -10.11 3.81 -22.24
CA SER A 577 -9.38 4.06 -20.99
C SER A 577 -7.89 3.73 -21.10
N TRP A 578 -7.54 2.66 -21.83
CA TRP A 578 -6.15 2.28 -22.08
C TRP A 578 -5.45 3.26 -23.03
N ALA A 579 -6.08 3.66 -24.12
CA ALA A 579 -5.55 4.67 -25.03
C ALA A 579 -5.33 6.01 -24.32
N GLN A 580 -6.29 6.43 -23.49
CA GLN A 580 -6.17 7.62 -22.65
C GLN A 580 -4.97 7.50 -21.70
N LEU A 581 -4.83 6.36 -21.01
CA LEU A 581 -3.69 6.12 -20.13
C LEU A 581 -2.35 6.16 -20.86
N LEU A 582 -2.24 5.54 -22.04
CA LEU A 582 -1.01 5.58 -22.84
C LEU A 582 -0.69 7.02 -23.28
N SER A 583 -1.71 7.81 -23.63
CA SER A 583 -1.54 9.21 -24.00
C SER A 583 -0.98 10.04 -22.85
N ASP A 584 -1.30 9.70 -21.59
CA ASP A 584 -0.74 10.36 -20.40
C ASP A 584 0.77 10.16 -20.25
N PHE A 585 1.37 9.14 -20.88
CA PHE A 585 2.81 8.86 -20.87
C PHE A 585 3.51 9.18 -22.18
N GLY A 586 2.79 9.74 -23.15
CA GLY A 586 3.33 10.17 -24.42
C GLY A 586 4.24 11.41 -24.32
N PRO A 587 4.97 11.75 -25.39
CA PRO A 587 5.92 12.87 -25.39
C PRO A 587 5.26 14.24 -25.20
N ARG A 588 4.02 14.38 -25.65
CA ARG A 588 3.22 15.61 -25.53
C ARG A 588 2.27 15.61 -24.33
N SER A 589 2.46 14.68 -23.41
CA SER A 589 1.63 14.62 -22.23
C SER A 589 2.20 15.53 -21.13
N GLN A 590 1.38 15.84 -20.14
CA GLN A 590 1.86 16.51 -18.92
C GLN A 590 2.98 15.72 -18.21
N PHE A 591 3.07 14.41 -18.41
CA PHE A 591 4.18 13.61 -17.91
C PHE A 591 5.44 13.88 -18.74
N GLY A 592 5.34 13.85 -20.07
CA GLY A 592 6.45 14.19 -20.98
C GLY A 592 6.99 15.60 -20.73
N GLU A 593 6.11 16.60 -20.58
CA GLU A 593 6.49 17.98 -20.24
C GLU A 593 7.20 18.08 -18.89
N ARG A 594 6.72 17.35 -17.87
CA ARG A 594 7.37 17.28 -16.56
C ARG A 594 8.74 16.64 -16.65
N GLN A 595 8.90 15.56 -17.41
CA GLN A 595 10.19 14.91 -17.64
C GLN A 595 11.15 15.84 -18.38
N LEU A 596 10.69 16.54 -19.43
CA LEU A 596 11.47 17.54 -20.14
C LEU A 596 11.92 18.67 -19.21
N SER A 597 11.00 19.22 -18.43
CA SER A 597 11.29 20.30 -17.47
C SER A 597 12.31 19.88 -16.42
N GLN A 598 12.17 18.67 -15.86
CA GLN A 598 13.13 18.10 -14.91
C GLN A 598 14.51 17.92 -15.52
N ARG A 599 14.59 17.42 -16.77
CA ARG A 599 15.88 17.25 -17.48
C ARG A 599 16.53 18.58 -17.83
N LEU A 600 15.75 19.57 -18.27
CA LEU A 600 16.22 20.94 -18.49
C LEU A 600 16.79 21.55 -17.20
N GLN A 601 16.09 21.38 -16.07
CA GLN A 601 16.58 21.84 -14.77
C GLN A 601 17.89 21.16 -14.36
N LEU A 602 18.00 19.84 -14.54
CA LEU A 602 19.24 19.09 -14.25
C LEU A 602 20.42 19.58 -15.10
N VAL A 603 20.22 19.79 -16.40
CA VAL A 603 21.28 20.30 -17.27
C VAL A 603 21.65 21.74 -16.90
N ASN A 604 20.66 22.60 -16.64
CA ASN A 604 20.90 23.98 -16.23
C ASN A 604 21.68 24.07 -14.89
N GLN A 605 21.36 23.20 -13.92
CA GLN A 605 22.11 23.08 -12.67
C GLN A 605 23.55 22.61 -12.91
N ALA A 606 23.75 21.62 -13.76
CA ALA A 606 25.09 21.14 -14.11
C ALA A 606 25.93 22.23 -14.81
N MET A 607 25.31 23.03 -15.67
CA MET A 607 25.96 24.19 -16.30
C MET A 607 26.32 25.27 -15.28
N ALA A 608 25.44 25.58 -14.32
CA ALA A 608 25.75 26.53 -13.25
C ALA A 608 26.91 26.04 -12.34
N HIS A 609 26.98 24.74 -12.05
CA HIS A 609 28.12 24.16 -11.32
C HIS A 609 29.42 24.30 -12.11
N ARG A 610 29.35 24.03 -13.42
CA ARG A 610 30.47 24.16 -14.35
C ARG A 610 30.98 25.60 -14.41
N ASP A 611 30.10 26.58 -14.47
CA ASP A 611 30.48 28.01 -14.54
C ASP A 611 31.06 28.52 -13.22
N SER A 612 30.56 28.07 -12.07
CA SER A 612 31.14 28.38 -10.76
C SER A 612 32.57 27.82 -10.62
N LEU A 613 32.80 26.57 -11.06
CA LEU A 613 34.14 25.99 -11.09
C LEU A 613 35.06 26.63 -12.14
N ALA A 614 34.53 27.09 -13.27
CA ALA A 614 35.29 27.83 -14.26
C ALA A 614 35.69 29.24 -13.77
N GLU A 615 34.88 29.88 -12.92
CA GLU A 615 35.28 31.10 -12.21
C GLU A 615 36.37 30.80 -11.16
N LEU A 616 36.19 29.71 -10.40
CA LEU A 616 37.19 29.26 -9.44
C LEU A 616 38.52 28.94 -10.11
N SER A 617 38.51 28.29 -11.28
CA SER A 617 39.73 27.89 -11.99
C SER A 617 40.58 29.06 -12.45
N ARG A 618 39.99 30.27 -12.62
CA ARG A 618 40.76 31.50 -12.88
C ARG A 618 41.58 31.95 -11.68
N ARG A 619 41.16 31.60 -10.47
CA ARG A 619 41.84 31.93 -9.19
C ARG A 619 42.70 30.78 -8.68
N LEU A 620 42.26 29.55 -8.91
CA LEU A 620 42.89 28.30 -8.50
C LEU A 620 42.99 27.36 -9.71
N PRO A 621 44.09 27.39 -10.48
CA PRO A 621 44.27 26.59 -11.70
C PRO A 621 44.06 25.09 -11.50
N LEU A 622 44.28 24.59 -10.28
CA LEU A 622 44.03 23.20 -9.87
C LEU A 622 42.57 22.73 -10.08
N ALA A 623 41.61 23.66 -10.17
CA ALA A 623 40.20 23.37 -10.42
C ALA A 623 39.86 23.14 -11.90
N ALA A 624 40.73 23.54 -12.85
CA ALA A 624 40.45 23.44 -14.29
C ALA A 624 40.12 22.01 -14.77
N PRO A 625 40.81 20.94 -14.32
CA PRO A 625 40.45 19.57 -14.70
C PRO A 625 39.03 19.15 -14.28
N LEU A 626 38.50 19.70 -13.19
CA LEU A 626 37.14 19.42 -12.72
C LEU A 626 36.07 20.05 -13.63
N VAL A 627 36.40 21.16 -14.30
CA VAL A 627 35.53 21.78 -15.30
C VAL A 627 35.33 20.84 -16.49
N LEU A 628 36.39 20.17 -16.94
CA LEU A 628 36.30 19.18 -18.03
C LEU A 628 35.49 17.94 -17.65
N SER A 629 35.64 17.44 -16.41
CA SER A 629 34.80 16.33 -15.95
C SER A 629 33.32 16.69 -15.91
N LEU A 630 32.99 17.94 -15.55
CA LEU A 630 31.61 18.45 -15.62
C LEU A 630 31.13 18.64 -17.07
N ASP A 631 31.97 19.17 -17.97
CA ASP A 631 31.64 19.28 -19.40
C ASP A 631 31.30 17.89 -19.98
N ARG A 632 32.05 16.83 -19.62
CA ARG A 632 31.75 15.45 -20.02
C ARG A 632 30.48 14.90 -19.38
N GLN A 633 30.22 15.24 -18.12
CA GLN A 633 28.98 14.85 -17.45
C GLN A 633 27.75 15.50 -18.11
N ILE A 634 27.84 16.77 -18.48
CA ILE A 634 26.81 17.50 -19.24
C ILE A 634 26.58 16.81 -20.59
N ALA A 635 27.66 16.47 -21.32
CA ALA A 635 27.55 15.78 -22.60
C ALA A 635 26.80 14.44 -22.51
N ARG A 636 26.94 13.69 -21.40
CA ARG A 636 26.20 12.44 -21.16
C ARG A 636 24.68 12.64 -21.00
N PHE A 637 24.22 13.83 -20.59
CA PHE A 637 22.79 14.12 -20.43
C PHE A 637 22.11 14.62 -21.71
N LEU A 638 22.88 15.11 -22.68
CA LEU A 638 22.35 15.74 -23.90
C LEU A 638 21.57 14.79 -24.83
N PRO A 639 21.97 13.53 -25.07
CA PRO A 639 21.21 12.62 -25.93
C PRO A 639 19.77 12.43 -25.47
N ASP A 640 19.56 12.22 -24.16
CA ASP A 640 18.23 12.05 -23.56
C ASP A 640 17.39 13.32 -23.69
N LEU A 641 18.00 14.49 -23.46
CA LEU A 641 17.34 15.79 -23.58
C LEU A 641 16.92 16.07 -25.03
N VAL A 642 17.81 15.84 -26.00
CA VAL A 642 17.53 16.04 -27.42
C VAL A 642 16.46 15.08 -27.91
N ALA A 643 16.47 13.83 -27.46
CA ALA A 643 15.42 12.86 -27.77
C ALA A 643 14.05 13.34 -27.26
N LEU A 644 13.98 13.88 -26.04
CA LEU A 644 12.75 14.47 -25.48
C LEU A 644 12.27 15.69 -26.28
N ILE A 645 13.16 16.63 -26.60
CA ILE A 645 12.81 17.82 -27.39
C ILE A 645 12.26 17.41 -28.76
N ARG A 646 12.97 16.53 -29.48
CA ARG A 646 12.55 16.03 -30.79
C ARG A 646 11.21 15.31 -30.72
N SER A 647 10.96 14.58 -29.64
CA SER A 647 9.70 13.86 -29.44
C SER A 647 8.49 14.80 -29.34
N GLY A 648 8.65 15.97 -28.71
CA GLY A 648 7.63 17.02 -28.67
C GLY A 648 7.34 17.64 -30.03
N LEU A 649 8.40 17.92 -30.81
CA LEU A 649 8.39 18.66 -32.08
C LEU A 649 7.72 17.97 -33.28
N THR A 650 7.39 16.69 -33.20
CA THR A 650 6.80 15.92 -34.33
C THR A 650 5.36 16.33 -34.69
N ALA A 651 4.90 17.53 -34.31
CA ALA A 651 3.56 18.03 -34.63
C ALA A 651 3.55 18.54 -36.08
N PRO A 652 2.44 18.40 -36.82
CA PRO A 652 2.31 19.03 -38.14
C PRO A 652 2.28 20.55 -37.97
N GLY A 653 3.45 21.20 -37.93
CA GLY A 653 3.58 22.67 -37.86
C GLY A 653 4.84 23.21 -37.15
N GLU A 654 5.44 22.47 -36.21
CA GLU A 654 6.60 22.95 -35.44
C GLU A 654 7.89 22.26 -35.86
N GLN A 655 8.82 23.02 -36.44
CA GLN A 655 10.15 22.52 -36.82
C GLN A 655 11.25 22.94 -35.83
N ARG A 656 10.92 23.75 -34.81
CA ARG A 656 11.89 24.35 -33.89
C ARG A 656 11.46 24.22 -32.42
N PRO A 657 12.40 23.91 -31.49
CA PRO A 657 12.15 23.87 -30.05
C PRO A 657 11.68 25.21 -29.48
N ASP A 658 11.06 25.15 -28.30
CA ASP A 658 10.77 26.32 -27.48
C ASP A 658 12.03 27.15 -27.20
N GLU A 659 11.85 28.47 -27.08
CA GLU A 659 12.98 29.41 -26.90
C GLU A 659 13.79 29.11 -25.62
N ALA A 660 13.17 28.58 -24.57
CA ALA A 660 13.88 28.16 -23.35
C ALA A 660 14.84 26.98 -23.62
N CYS A 661 14.44 26.03 -24.45
CA CYS A 661 15.30 24.91 -24.87
C CYS A 661 16.44 25.42 -25.77
N LEU A 662 16.12 26.30 -26.72
CA LEU A 662 17.11 26.91 -27.60
C LEU A 662 18.14 27.74 -26.83
N ALA A 663 17.69 28.54 -25.86
CA ALA A 663 18.55 29.36 -25.02
C ALA A 663 19.55 28.52 -24.22
N LEU A 664 19.11 27.38 -23.67
CA LEU A 664 19.99 26.43 -22.97
C LEU A 664 20.97 25.74 -23.91
N LEU A 665 20.52 25.31 -25.10
CA LEU A 665 21.41 24.67 -26.08
C LEU A 665 22.47 25.66 -26.61
N ARG A 666 22.15 26.95 -26.70
CA ARG A 666 23.10 28.02 -27.09
C ARG A 666 24.18 28.28 -26.03
N SER A 667 23.90 28.04 -24.75
CA SER A 667 24.84 28.28 -23.66
C SER A 667 25.79 27.10 -23.40
N LEU A 668 25.69 26.01 -24.16
CA LEU A 668 26.61 24.87 -24.05
C LEU A 668 28.04 25.27 -24.40
N SER A 669 29.01 24.78 -23.63
CA SER A 669 30.43 25.06 -23.88
C SER A 669 30.93 24.32 -25.13
N PRO A 670 31.95 24.86 -25.84
CA PRO A 670 32.54 24.17 -26.99
C PRO A 670 33.10 22.77 -26.63
N ASN A 671 33.57 22.58 -25.40
CA ASN A 671 34.05 21.28 -24.91
C ASN A 671 32.93 20.25 -24.80
N VAL A 672 31.75 20.65 -24.32
CA VAL A 672 30.57 19.77 -24.25
C VAL A 672 30.20 19.26 -25.63
N LEU A 673 30.19 20.14 -26.63
CA LEU A 673 29.92 19.77 -28.03
C LEU A 673 31.03 18.87 -28.61
N ALA A 674 32.30 19.08 -28.23
CA ALA A 674 33.42 18.25 -28.66
C ALA A 674 33.42 16.84 -28.04
N PHE A 675 32.80 16.66 -26.87
CA PHE A 675 32.60 15.35 -26.24
C PHE A 675 31.47 14.54 -26.87
N LEU A 676 30.57 15.17 -27.63
CA LEU A 676 29.61 14.48 -28.48
C LEU A 676 30.28 14.09 -29.81
N ALA A 677 29.99 12.92 -30.37
CA ALA A 677 30.59 12.58 -31.66
C ALA A 677 30.00 13.45 -32.77
N ALA A 678 30.83 13.84 -33.75
CA ALA A 678 30.41 14.69 -34.86
C ALA A 678 29.29 14.05 -35.73
N GLU A 679 29.21 12.72 -35.73
CA GLU A 679 28.21 11.93 -36.46
C GLU A 679 27.03 11.46 -35.60
N ASP A 680 26.97 11.84 -34.31
CA ASP A 680 25.85 11.48 -33.45
C ASP A 680 24.58 12.26 -33.83
N ASP A 681 23.44 11.58 -33.86
CA ASP A 681 22.11 12.13 -34.12
C ASP A 681 21.76 13.33 -33.21
N THR A 682 22.33 13.34 -31.99
CA THR A 682 22.24 14.44 -31.02
C THR A 682 22.90 15.71 -31.55
N THR A 683 24.14 15.61 -32.02
CA THR A 683 24.94 16.73 -32.53
C THR A 683 24.32 17.32 -33.79
N THR A 684 23.83 16.45 -34.68
CA THR A 684 23.15 16.89 -35.92
C THR A 684 21.88 17.68 -35.61
N ALA A 685 21.06 17.22 -34.67
CA ALA A 685 19.84 17.96 -34.27
C ALA A 685 20.14 19.30 -33.61
N ILE A 686 21.11 19.35 -32.69
CA ILE A 686 21.50 20.61 -32.03
C ILE A 686 21.95 21.62 -33.09
N ASN A 687 22.85 21.23 -33.99
CA ASN A 687 23.34 22.12 -35.06
C ASN A 687 22.20 22.60 -35.97
N THR A 688 21.25 21.73 -36.31
CA THR A 688 20.09 22.08 -37.14
C THR A 688 19.17 23.08 -36.44
N TRP A 689 18.95 22.94 -35.13
CA TRP A 689 18.09 23.85 -34.37
C TRP A 689 18.72 25.21 -34.10
N LEU A 690 20.05 25.27 -34.02
CA LEU A 690 20.81 26.50 -33.77
C LEU A 690 21.10 27.31 -35.05
N ASP A 691 20.88 26.73 -36.24
CA ASP A 691 21.10 27.41 -37.51
C ASP A 691 20.14 28.60 -37.72
N GLY A 692 20.71 29.80 -37.86
CA GLY A 692 19.99 31.07 -38.05
C GLY A 692 19.35 31.69 -36.79
N ALA A 693 19.72 31.26 -35.59
CA ALA A 693 19.21 31.83 -34.34
C ALA A 693 19.94 33.12 -33.90
N ILE A 694 19.21 34.19 -33.60
CA ILE A 694 19.78 35.47 -33.12
C ILE A 694 20.12 35.34 -31.62
N VAL A 695 21.31 35.81 -31.23
CA VAL A 695 21.81 35.75 -29.85
C VAL A 695 21.08 36.79 -28.98
N SER A 696 20.29 36.33 -28.02
CA SER A 696 19.84 37.15 -26.88
C SER A 696 20.61 36.78 -25.62
N PRO A 697 21.08 37.77 -24.83
CA PRO A 697 21.86 37.51 -23.61
C PRO A 697 20.96 36.89 -22.53
N LEU A 698 21.39 35.74 -22.01
CA LEU A 698 20.74 35.03 -20.90
C LEU A 698 21.04 35.73 -19.56
N GLN A 699 20.03 35.89 -18.73
CA GLN A 699 20.22 36.16 -17.30
C GLN A 699 20.68 34.87 -16.62
N LEU A 700 21.96 34.80 -16.24
CA LEU A 700 22.48 33.70 -15.44
C LEU A 700 21.85 33.73 -14.05
N PRO A 701 21.40 32.58 -13.51
CA PRO A 701 21.06 32.47 -12.10
C PRO A 701 22.29 32.78 -11.22
N SER A 702 22.06 33.14 -9.96
CA SER A 702 23.13 33.34 -8.99
C SER A 702 24.03 32.09 -8.94
N LEU A 703 25.33 32.26 -9.14
CA LEU A 703 26.28 31.16 -9.16
C LEU A 703 26.34 30.48 -7.77
N PRO A 704 26.21 29.15 -7.69
CA PRO A 704 26.36 28.41 -6.44
C PRO A 704 27.79 28.47 -5.89
N GLU A 705 27.95 28.28 -4.58
CA GLU A 705 29.24 28.34 -3.91
C GLU A 705 30.16 27.19 -4.37
N ALA A 706 31.38 27.53 -4.83
CA ALA A 706 32.30 26.55 -5.38
C ALA A 706 32.71 25.44 -4.39
N ALA A 707 32.74 25.76 -3.09
CA ALA A 707 33.03 24.77 -2.05
C ALA A 707 31.92 23.69 -1.96
N GLU A 708 30.64 24.06 -2.07
CA GLU A 708 29.52 23.11 -2.05
C GLU A 708 29.56 22.15 -3.25
N ILE A 709 29.95 22.65 -4.42
CA ILE A 709 30.10 21.83 -5.63
C ILE A 709 31.23 20.80 -5.44
N LEU A 710 32.36 21.19 -4.86
CA LEU A 710 33.47 20.29 -4.57
C LEU A 710 33.10 19.21 -3.54
N GLU A 711 32.24 19.54 -2.57
CA GLU A 711 31.66 18.55 -1.65
C GLU A 711 30.74 17.56 -2.38
N GLY A 712 29.99 18.01 -3.39
CA GLY A 712 29.22 17.13 -4.27
C GLY A 712 30.10 16.18 -5.09
N LEU A 713 31.18 16.70 -5.70
CA LEU A 713 32.13 15.92 -6.50
C LEU A 713 32.94 14.90 -5.68
N TRP A 714 33.04 15.07 -4.36
CA TRP A 714 33.58 14.05 -3.45
C TRP A 714 32.81 12.71 -3.52
N LEU A 715 31.51 12.77 -3.82
CA LEU A 715 30.64 11.60 -3.95
C LEU A 715 30.54 11.07 -5.39
N ASP A 716 31.35 11.60 -6.33
CA ASP A 716 31.36 11.12 -7.72
C ASP A 716 31.73 9.62 -7.80
N THR A 717 31.21 8.91 -8.78
CA THR A 717 31.54 7.50 -9.02
C THR A 717 32.99 7.27 -9.45
N ASP A 718 33.64 8.28 -10.06
CA ASP A 718 35.05 8.21 -10.44
C ASP A 718 35.95 8.61 -9.25
N PRO A 719 36.77 7.68 -8.72
CA PRO A 719 37.65 7.97 -7.60
C PRO A 719 38.69 9.04 -7.89
N SER A 720 39.03 9.28 -9.16
CA SER A 720 39.96 10.31 -9.61
C SER A 720 39.37 11.71 -9.46
N VAL A 721 38.11 11.89 -9.86
CA VAL A 721 37.35 13.14 -9.70
C VAL A 721 37.20 13.47 -8.23
N SER A 722 36.86 12.48 -7.39
CA SER A 722 36.71 12.70 -5.95
C SER A 722 38.01 13.07 -5.25
N LEU A 723 39.12 12.41 -5.60
CA LEU A 723 40.45 12.76 -5.07
C LEU A 723 40.82 14.20 -5.44
N TRP A 724 40.60 14.57 -6.70
CA TRP A 724 40.93 15.89 -7.21
C TRP A 724 40.04 16.99 -6.60
N ALA A 725 38.74 16.73 -6.44
CA ALA A 725 37.81 17.62 -5.75
C ALA A 725 38.24 17.86 -4.30
N LEU A 726 38.66 16.83 -3.58
CA LEU A 726 39.17 16.96 -2.22
C LEU A 726 40.48 17.78 -2.15
N MET A 727 41.38 17.60 -3.12
CA MET A 727 42.61 18.39 -3.22
C MET A 727 42.34 19.88 -3.46
N VAL A 728 41.40 20.21 -4.35
CA VAL A 728 40.97 21.58 -4.61
C VAL A 728 40.27 22.16 -3.38
N LEU A 729 39.37 21.41 -2.75
CA LEU A 729 38.64 21.85 -1.55
C LEU A 729 39.58 22.11 -0.38
N ARG A 730 40.63 21.31 -0.20
CA ARG A 730 41.64 21.54 0.85
C ARG A 730 42.40 22.86 0.70
N GLN A 731 42.51 23.38 -0.53
CA GLN A 731 43.11 24.70 -0.79
C GLN A 731 42.10 25.83 -0.62
N LEU A 732 40.84 25.60 -0.98
CA LEU A 732 39.77 26.58 -0.88
C LEU A 732 39.25 26.76 0.54
N ASP A 733 38.97 25.66 1.25
CA ASP A 733 38.41 25.58 2.60
C ASP A 733 38.92 24.30 3.30
N ALA A 734 40.07 24.42 3.97
CA ALA A 734 40.70 23.33 4.71
C ALA A 734 39.79 22.66 5.77
N PRO A 735 39.03 23.39 6.62
CA PRO A 735 38.15 22.75 7.59
C PRO A 735 36.96 22.00 6.96
N ARG A 736 36.43 22.42 5.80
CA ARG A 736 35.45 21.62 5.03
C ARG A 736 36.08 20.33 4.50
N ALA A 737 37.26 20.40 3.90
CA ALA A 737 37.96 19.21 3.41
C ALA A 737 38.26 18.19 4.53
N GLU A 738 38.64 18.66 5.72
CA GLU A 738 38.91 17.78 6.87
C GLU A 738 37.65 17.10 7.43
N ARG A 739 36.47 17.70 7.25
CA ARG A 739 35.20 17.05 7.58
C ARG A 739 34.88 15.92 6.60
N LEU A 740 35.14 16.11 5.31
CA LEU A 740 34.88 15.09 4.29
C LEU A 740 35.82 13.89 4.38
N THR A 741 37.09 14.08 4.74
CA THR A 741 38.02 12.95 4.96
C THR A 741 37.59 12.04 6.12
N LYS A 742 36.86 12.57 7.10
CA LYS A 742 36.27 11.82 8.22
C LYS A 742 34.96 11.11 7.83
N ALA A 743 34.31 11.54 6.75
CA ALA A 743 33.08 10.93 6.24
C ALA A 743 33.40 9.74 5.30
N HIS A 744 32.90 8.55 5.63
CA HIS A 744 33.17 7.35 4.84
C HIS A 744 32.33 7.33 3.55
N ARG A 745 32.97 7.07 2.40
CA ARG A 745 32.33 6.86 1.08
C ARG A 745 31.77 5.43 0.97
N THR A 746 30.75 5.10 1.76
CA THR A 746 30.19 3.74 1.82
C THR A 746 29.55 3.35 0.49
N GLY A 747 30.05 2.27 -0.12
CA GLY A 747 29.49 1.71 -1.36
C GLY A 747 29.96 2.35 -2.67
N LEU A 748 30.94 3.26 -2.65
CA LEU A 748 31.53 3.87 -3.86
C LEU A 748 32.90 3.25 -4.19
N PRO A 749 33.32 3.25 -5.48
CA PRO A 749 34.63 2.73 -5.88
C PRO A 749 35.76 3.57 -5.27
N THR A 750 36.84 2.91 -4.83
CA THR A 750 38.06 3.57 -4.34
C THR A 750 39.26 3.20 -5.20
N SER A 751 40.21 4.13 -5.35
CA SER A 751 41.51 3.87 -5.97
C SER A 751 42.60 3.74 -4.91
N SER A 752 43.71 3.09 -5.25
CA SER A 752 44.87 2.99 -4.35
C SER A 752 45.41 4.38 -3.96
N MET A 753 45.48 5.31 -4.92
CA MET A 753 45.90 6.70 -4.68
C MET A 753 44.96 7.46 -3.74
N LEU A 754 43.64 7.30 -3.91
CA LEU A 754 42.67 7.92 -3.00
C LEU A 754 42.80 7.36 -1.58
N THR A 755 43.02 6.05 -1.45
CA THR A 755 43.17 5.39 -0.14
C THR A 755 44.45 5.85 0.56
N SER A 756 45.57 5.89 -0.16
CA SER A 756 46.85 6.45 0.29
C SER A 756 46.70 7.91 0.77
N PHE A 757 46.03 8.75 -0.02
CA PHE A 757 45.81 10.16 0.32
C PHE A 757 44.96 10.33 1.58
N LEU A 758 43.95 9.48 1.77
CA LEU A 758 43.11 9.48 2.98
C LEU A 758 43.87 8.98 4.23
N GLN A 759 44.85 8.09 4.07
CA GLN A 759 45.71 7.60 5.14
C GLN A 759 46.81 8.58 5.55
N GLY A 760 46.87 9.76 4.91
CA GLY A 760 47.82 10.80 5.24
C GLY A 760 49.14 10.70 4.50
N GLU A 761 49.27 9.81 3.51
CA GLU A 761 50.41 9.84 2.59
C GLU A 761 50.36 11.15 1.80
N GLN A 762 51.45 11.92 1.86
CA GLN A 762 51.59 13.08 1.00
C GLN A 762 51.78 12.59 -0.44
N LEU A 763 50.86 12.97 -1.34
CA LEU A 763 51.16 12.91 -2.77
C LEU A 763 52.47 13.68 -2.98
N ALA A 764 53.50 13.02 -3.50
CA ALA A 764 54.88 13.52 -3.60
C ALA A 764 55.05 14.73 -4.55
N SER A 765 53.96 15.39 -4.91
CA SER A 765 53.82 16.26 -6.05
C SER A 765 52.83 17.39 -5.81
N ARG A 766 52.53 17.83 -4.58
CA ARG A 766 51.62 18.99 -4.40
C ARG A 766 52.11 20.22 -5.17
N GLU A 767 53.42 20.48 -5.12
CA GLU A 767 54.08 21.57 -5.87
C GLU A 767 54.18 21.27 -7.37
N ILE A 768 54.47 20.02 -7.73
CA ILE A 768 54.57 19.56 -9.12
C ILE A 768 53.20 19.61 -9.82
N LEU A 769 52.12 19.19 -9.16
CA LEU A 769 50.74 19.22 -9.66
C LEU A 769 50.20 20.64 -9.78
N THR A 770 50.60 21.57 -8.89
CA THR A 770 50.31 23.00 -9.06
C THR A 770 51.09 23.60 -10.24
N LEU A 771 52.38 23.28 -10.38
CA LEU A 771 53.22 23.69 -11.52
C LEU A 771 52.70 23.13 -12.86
N ILE A 772 52.18 21.89 -12.82
CA ILE A 772 51.55 21.19 -13.93
C ILE A 772 50.20 21.84 -14.26
N ALA A 773 49.35 22.14 -13.27
CA ALA A 773 48.05 22.79 -13.48
C ALA A 773 48.15 24.24 -14.04
N ASP A 774 49.27 24.93 -13.78
CA ASP A 774 49.57 26.26 -14.33
C ASP A 774 49.95 26.23 -15.82
N GLN A 775 50.23 25.06 -16.41
CA GLN A 775 50.52 24.93 -17.84
C GLN A 775 49.23 24.87 -18.67
N PRO A 776 49.06 25.73 -19.70
CA PRO A 776 47.83 25.80 -20.50
C PRO A 776 47.51 24.53 -21.31
N LEU A 777 48.51 23.68 -21.56
CA LEU A 777 48.34 22.38 -22.23
C LEU A 777 47.73 21.32 -21.31
N ILE A 778 47.90 21.47 -19.99
CA ILE A 778 47.53 20.47 -18.98
C ILE A 778 46.10 20.70 -18.47
N GLN A 779 45.61 21.94 -18.52
CA GLN A 779 44.21 22.30 -18.29
C GLN A 779 43.22 21.65 -19.28
N ARG A 780 43.72 20.88 -20.27
CA ARG A 780 42.95 20.12 -21.27
C ARG A 780 42.74 18.65 -20.89
N PHE A 781 43.30 18.17 -19.78
CA PHE A 781 43.18 16.79 -19.35
C PHE A 781 42.25 16.62 -18.14
N GLU A 782 41.55 15.48 -18.11
CA GLU A 782 40.73 15.07 -16.96
C GLU A 782 41.59 14.67 -15.75
N PRO A 783 41.04 14.72 -14.52
CA PRO A 783 41.76 14.34 -13.29
C PRO A 783 42.42 12.96 -13.36
N GLY A 784 41.76 11.96 -13.95
CA GLY A 784 42.31 10.60 -14.06
C GLY A 784 43.58 10.53 -14.90
N ALA A 785 43.60 11.19 -16.06
CA ALA A 785 44.78 11.24 -16.94
C ALA A 785 45.96 11.97 -16.28
N LEU A 786 45.68 13.01 -15.49
CA LEU A 786 46.71 13.75 -14.75
C LEU A 786 47.29 12.95 -13.58
N LEU A 787 46.46 12.18 -12.88
CA LEU A 787 46.93 11.27 -11.82
C LEU A 787 47.77 10.12 -12.37
N GLU A 788 47.50 9.65 -13.59
CA GLU A 788 48.32 8.63 -14.25
C GLU A 788 49.67 9.17 -14.73
N LEU A 789 49.72 10.42 -15.21
CA LEU A 789 50.98 11.09 -15.56
C LEU A 789 51.91 11.23 -14.35
N HIS A 790 51.38 11.42 -13.14
CA HIS A 790 52.18 11.43 -11.92
C HIS A 790 52.89 10.09 -11.65
N ARG A 791 52.35 8.95 -12.11
CA ARG A 791 53.04 7.65 -11.96
C ARG A 791 54.25 7.49 -12.89
N LEU A 792 54.35 8.33 -13.92
CA LEU A 792 55.41 8.28 -14.93
C LEU A 792 56.57 9.25 -14.63
N CYS A 793 56.38 10.17 -13.67
CA CYS A 793 57.41 11.07 -13.12
C CYS A 793 57.90 10.53 -11.78
#